data_AF-X5RXP6-F1
#
_entry.id   AF-X5RXP6-F1
#
_cell.length_a   1.000
_cell.length_b   1.000
_cell.length_c   1.000
_cell.angle_alpha   90.00
_cell.angle_beta   90.00
_cell.angle_gamma   90.00
#
_symmetry.space_group_name_H-M   'P 1'
#
loop_
_entity.id
_entity.type
_entity.pdbx_description
1 polymer ?
#
loop_
_entity_poly.entity_id
_entity_poly.type
_entity_poly.pdbx_seq_one_letter_code
_entity_poly.pdbx_strand_id
1 'polypeptide(L)'
;MQAANITGSTGTLNAQAKSTARSAFESAKQRFFGHLLTSMKTPTLIKSITGDLEEGHAAVVQIVSTGEALMERRLAELPTEEWNDVRVDITPREYVLDYLAHSFPVQLYEPFTDSEGNLSSRPVYRDGQPVESREAVARRDELIAKLASLTPVPGALDQIVQHFGADLVAEVTGRSRRIVRKRDRLVVEHRAGSANLAEAQSFMDDQKRVLVFSDAGGTGRSYHAELLARNTRLRVHYLLEAGWKADTAIQGLGRTHRTNQAQPPLFRPISTNVKAEKRFLSTIARRLDTLGAITRGQRQTGGQGLFRPEDNLESHYAGDALRQLYLLIVRGKVEGCTLQRFEAATGLKLMDNNGIKDELPPITTFLNRLLALTIEVQGVLFGAFEQLLAARIGGAIASGTYDTGLETLRAESFVITDRQVIYAHPRTGAETRLLTITQRKRNRPVMLDAALHHLRDLRAILLINEQSGRAAVQIPTTSIMLDDGEIEPRVRLIRPMEGQNMPLKAMGETRWVEAHREAFAAAWNAEVAETPEFADAVLHMVTGLLLPIWKRLPNESTRVFRLQTDEGERIIGRLVTPAWAANATVTGVASLSPEQALAALIDGRTILDLAEGLQLRRSRVMGAWRIELSGFTDMMRERLTAYGLFHEIISWKLRMFVPIDANGLAVLERVLDRFPIERVSEREAA
;
A
#
# COMPACT_ATOMS: atom_id res chain seq x y z
N MET A 1 28.30 -9.86 -12.61
CA MET A 1 28.77 -9.75 -11.21
C MET A 1 29.88 -10.74 -10.90
N GLN A 2 29.66 -12.06 -10.98
CA GLN A 2 30.73 -13.05 -10.76
C GLN A 2 31.88 -12.90 -11.76
N ALA A 3 31.57 -12.80 -13.07
CA ALA A 3 32.55 -12.51 -14.13
C ALA A 3 33.34 -11.19 -13.94
N ALA A 4 32.84 -10.28 -13.09
CA ALA A 4 33.45 -9.00 -12.78
C ALA A 4 34.15 -9.00 -11.41
N ASN A 5 34.21 -10.14 -10.72
CA ASN A 5 34.72 -10.32 -9.34
C ASN A 5 34.02 -9.47 -8.26
N ILE A 6 32.81 -8.99 -8.52
CA ILE A 6 31.98 -8.32 -7.49
C ILE A 6 31.48 -9.35 -6.46
N THR A 7 31.29 -10.59 -6.89
CA THR A 7 30.89 -11.75 -6.09
C THR A 7 31.84 -12.91 -6.38
N GLY A 8 32.30 -13.60 -5.35
CA GLY A 8 33.16 -14.79 -5.45
C GLY A 8 32.36 -16.08 -5.32
N SER A 9 33.06 -17.22 -5.30
CA SER A 9 32.47 -18.55 -5.09
C SER A 9 31.84 -18.72 -3.70
N THR A 10 32.37 -18.04 -2.69
CA THR A 10 31.95 -18.17 -1.28
C THR A 10 31.15 -16.98 -0.76
N GLY A 11 31.01 -15.88 -1.51
CA GLY A 11 30.34 -14.70 -0.98
C GLY A 11 30.41 -13.44 -1.84
N THR A 12 30.08 -12.30 -1.22
CA THR A 12 30.14 -10.99 -1.86
C THR A 12 31.50 -10.36 -1.58
N LEU A 13 32.24 -9.98 -2.63
CA LEU A 13 33.58 -9.39 -2.51
C LEU A 13 33.53 -7.85 -2.52
N ASN A 14 32.49 -7.26 -3.11
CA ASN A 14 32.25 -5.83 -3.04
C ASN A 14 30.75 -5.55 -2.86
N ALA A 15 30.36 -5.28 -1.61
CA ALA A 15 28.96 -5.07 -1.24
C ALA A 15 28.36 -3.82 -1.92
N GLN A 16 29.16 -2.75 -2.05
CA GLN A 16 28.71 -1.50 -2.67
C GLN A 16 28.44 -1.69 -4.17
N ALA A 17 29.38 -2.27 -4.91
CA ALA A 17 29.22 -2.55 -6.34
C ALA A 17 28.04 -3.49 -6.60
N LYS A 18 27.86 -4.51 -5.76
CA LYS A 18 26.69 -5.41 -5.83
C LYS A 18 25.39 -4.66 -5.60
N SER A 19 25.33 -3.78 -4.59
CA SER A 19 24.15 -2.98 -4.27
C SER A 19 23.78 -2.05 -5.43
N THR A 20 24.75 -1.32 -5.97
CA THR A 20 24.55 -0.44 -7.14
C THR A 20 24.03 -1.21 -8.36
N ALA A 21 24.68 -2.34 -8.70
CA ALA A 21 24.25 -3.16 -9.84
C ALA A 21 22.83 -3.72 -9.66
N ARG A 22 22.48 -4.17 -8.45
CA ARG A 22 21.13 -4.66 -8.14
C ARG A 22 20.08 -3.55 -8.16
N SER A 23 20.39 -2.37 -7.64
CA SER A 23 19.48 -1.22 -7.65
C SER A 23 19.15 -0.79 -9.08
N ALA A 24 20.16 -0.69 -9.96
CA ALA A 24 19.98 -0.38 -11.37
C ALA A 24 19.13 -1.44 -12.09
N PHE A 25 19.45 -2.72 -11.88
CA PHE A 25 18.68 -3.84 -12.44
C PHE A 25 17.21 -3.80 -12.01
N GLU A 26 16.93 -3.69 -10.71
CA GLU A 26 15.57 -3.74 -10.19
C GLU A 26 14.72 -2.55 -10.67
N SER A 27 15.33 -1.39 -10.83
CA SER A 27 14.68 -0.20 -11.39
C SER A 27 14.34 -0.38 -12.87
N ALA A 28 15.29 -0.88 -13.68
CA ALA A 28 15.07 -1.15 -15.10
C ALA A 28 14.01 -2.24 -15.32
N LYS A 29 14.08 -3.31 -14.53
CA LYS A 29 13.17 -4.45 -14.53
C LYS A 29 11.72 -4.03 -14.32
N GLN A 30 11.45 -3.20 -13.29
CA GLN A 30 10.09 -2.72 -13.02
C GLN A 30 9.52 -1.90 -14.17
N ARG A 31 10.32 -0.98 -14.75
CA ARG A 31 9.92 -0.19 -15.90
C ARG A 31 9.62 -1.08 -17.11
N PHE A 32 10.54 -1.98 -17.46
CA PHE A 32 10.37 -2.88 -18.59
C PHE A 32 9.07 -3.69 -18.49
N PHE A 33 8.86 -4.41 -17.39
CA PHE A 33 7.67 -5.26 -17.26
C PHE A 33 6.38 -4.44 -17.14
N GLY A 34 6.40 -3.26 -16.50
CA GLY A 34 5.22 -2.38 -16.45
C GLY A 34 4.75 -1.94 -17.84
N HIS A 35 5.71 -1.51 -18.69
CA HIS A 35 5.42 -1.15 -20.06
C HIS A 35 5.06 -2.35 -20.94
N LEU A 36 5.75 -3.49 -20.76
CA LEU A 36 5.49 -4.71 -21.53
C LEU A 36 4.08 -5.26 -21.25
N LEU A 37 3.69 -5.39 -19.98
CA LEU A 37 2.37 -5.90 -19.59
C LEU A 37 1.24 -5.04 -20.18
N THR A 38 1.39 -3.71 -20.07
CA THR A 38 0.45 -2.74 -20.65
C THR A 38 0.36 -2.88 -22.17
N SER A 39 1.50 -3.04 -22.84
CA SER A 39 1.55 -3.21 -24.29
C SER A 39 0.96 -4.55 -24.75
N MET A 40 1.19 -5.63 -24.00
CA MET A 40 0.72 -6.99 -24.31
C MET A 40 -0.81 -7.14 -24.22
N LYS A 41 -1.49 -6.38 -23.35
CA LYS A 41 -2.95 -6.40 -23.25
C LYS A 41 -3.67 -5.45 -24.21
N THR A 42 -2.93 -4.59 -24.91
CA THR A 42 -3.50 -3.59 -25.82
C THR A 42 -4.23 -4.18 -27.04
N PRO A 43 -3.79 -5.29 -27.67
CA PRO A 43 -4.56 -5.91 -28.75
C PRO A 43 -5.97 -6.35 -28.33
N THR A 44 -6.12 -6.86 -27.10
CA THR A 44 -7.45 -7.21 -26.55
C THR A 44 -8.27 -5.96 -26.28
N LEU A 45 -7.66 -4.90 -25.74
CA LEU A 45 -8.32 -3.61 -25.57
C LEU A 45 -8.84 -3.05 -26.90
N ILE A 46 -8.03 -3.08 -27.96
CA ILE A 46 -8.41 -2.59 -29.29
C ILE A 46 -9.66 -3.31 -29.79
N LYS A 47 -9.73 -4.65 -29.64
CA LYS A 47 -10.92 -5.43 -29.99
C LYS A 47 -12.15 -4.98 -29.21
N SER A 48 -12.00 -4.77 -27.89
CA SER A 48 -13.12 -4.30 -27.05
C SER A 48 -13.57 -2.88 -27.41
N ILE A 49 -12.64 -1.96 -27.69
CA ILE A 49 -12.96 -0.60 -28.15
C ILE A 49 -13.71 -0.68 -29.48
N THR A 50 -13.27 -1.53 -30.40
CA THR A 50 -13.92 -1.68 -31.71
C THR A 50 -15.39 -2.08 -31.56
N GLY A 51 -15.69 -3.10 -30.73
CA GLY A 51 -17.07 -3.50 -30.43
C GLY A 51 -17.89 -2.39 -29.77
N ASP A 52 -17.32 -1.68 -28.81
CA ASP A 52 -18.02 -0.56 -28.16
C ASP A 52 -18.33 0.59 -29.14
N LEU A 53 -17.44 0.86 -30.09
CA LEU A 53 -17.67 1.87 -31.14
C LEU A 53 -18.76 1.45 -32.13
N GLU A 54 -18.90 0.15 -32.40
CA GLU A 54 -19.97 -0.45 -33.22
C GLU A 54 -21.32 -0.36 -32.50
N GLU A 55 -21.34 -0.53 -31.18
CA GLU A 55 -22.52 -0.32 -30.32
C GLU A 55 -22.90 1.17 -30.15
N GLY A 56 -22.12 2.09 -30.74
CA GLY A 56 -22.37 3.52 -30.67
C GLY A 56 -21.89 4.19 -29.37
N HIS A 57 -21.06 3.50 -28.58
CA HIS A 57 -20.43 4.05 -27.38
C HIS A 57 -19.19 4.90 -27.71
N ALA A 58 -18.69 5.64 -26.72
CA ALA A 58 -17.42 6.37 -26.81
C ALA A 58 -16.41 5.78 -25.81
N ALA A 59 -15.20 5.49 -26.28
CA ALA A 59 -14.16 4.88 -25.47
C ALA A 59 -13.28 5.94 -24.82
N VAL A 60 -12.98 5.77 -23.55
CA VAL A 60 -12.02 6.59 -22.80
C VAL A 60 -10.96 5.66 -22.20
N VAL A 61 -9.69 5.87 -22.55
CA VAL A 61 -8.57 5.04 -22.12
C VAL A 61 -7.67 5.85 -21.19
N GLN A 62 -7.55 5.38 -19.95
CA GLN A 62 -6.65 5.95 -18.95
C GLN A 62 -5.32 5.20 -18.95
N ILE A 63 -4.24 5.94 -19.15
CA ILE A 63 -2.87 5.45 -19.07
C ILE A 63 -2.02 6.32 -18.12
N VAL A 64 -0.88 5.80 -17.67
CA VAL A 64 0.10 6.58 -16.90
C VAL A 64 1.34 6.84 -17.74
N SER A 65 1.80 5.82 -18.44
CA SER A 65 3.05 5.82 -19.18
C SER A 65 2.80 6.05 -20.67
N THR A 66 3.22 7.20 -21.17
CA THR A 66 2.98 7.62 -22.56
C THR A 66 4.06 7.14 -23.54
N GLY A 67 5.19 6.66 -23.03
CA GLY A 67 6.36 6.29 -23.84
C GLY A 67 7.16 7.48 -24.37
N GLU A 68 6.84 8.71 -23.99
CA GLU A 68 7.44 9.93 -24.55
C GLU A 68 8.97 9.96 -24.43
N ALA A 69 9.51 9.78 -23.22
CA ALA A 69 10.94 9.86 -22.99
C ALA A 69 11.75 8.83 -23.80
N LEU A 70 11.16 7.64 -24.03
CA LEU A 70 11.76 6.61 -24.86
C LEU A 70 11.72 7.01 -26.34
N MET A 71 10.56 7.45 -26.82
CA MET A 71 10.39 7.90 -28.19
C MET A 71 11.33 9.07 -28.52
N GLU A 72 11.38 10.10 -27.67
CA GLU A 72 12.23 11.28 -27.86
C GLU A 72 13.72 10.91 -27.97
N ARG A 73 14.19 10.00 -27.12
CA ARG A 73 15.57 9.52 -27.18
C ARG A 73 15.89 8.84 -28.52
N ARG A 74 15.00 7.99 -29.00
CA ARG A 74 15.18 7.26 -30.27
C ARG A 74 15.06 8.17 -31.48
N LEU A 75 14.15 9.15 -31.45
CA LEU A 75 14.04 10.14 -32.51
C LEU A 75 15.27 11.07 -32.58
N ALA A 76 15.95 11.32 -31.46
CA ALA A 76 17.17 12.11 -31.43
C ALA A 76 18.37 11.42 -32.10
N GLU A 77 18.34 10.09 -32.25
CA GLU A 77 19.35 9.31 -32.96
C GLU A 77 19.09 9.26 -34.47
N LEU A 78 17.92 9.71 -34.94
CA LEU A 78 17.52 9.71 -36.34
C LEU A 78 17.67 11.09 -36.99
N PRO A 79 18.22 11.17 -38.22
CA PRO A 79 18.09 12.37 -39.05
C PRO A 79 16.63 12.75 -39.26
N THR A 80 16.31 14.04 -39.26
CA THR A 80 14.94 14.54 -39.45
C THR A 80 14.33 14.17 -40.80
N GLU A 81 15.16 13.88 -41.81
CA GLU A 81 14.74 13.40 -43.12
C GLU A 81 14.06 12.02 -43.04
N GLU A 82 14.45 11.19 -42.07
CA GLU A 82 13.90 9.85 -41.85
C GLU A 82 12.58 9.87 -41.07
N TRP A 83 12.13 11.03 -40.59
CA TRP A 83 10.89 11.14 -39.79
C TRP A 83 9.62 10.82 -40.59
N ASN A 84 9.70 10.76 -41.92
CA ASN A 84 8.61 10.34 -42.81
C ASN A 84 8.59 8.82 -43.09
N ASP A 85 9.58 8.07 -42.59
CA ASP A 85 9.63 6.60 -42.63
C ASP A 85 10.45 6.06 -41.43
N VAL A 86 9.91 6.18 -40.22
CA VAL A 86 10.60 5.73 -39.00
C VAL A 86 10.69 4.20 -38.97
N ARG A 87 11.92 3.68 -39.02
CA ARG A 87 12.21 2.24 -38.94
C ARG A 87 12.85 1.79 -37.63
N VAL A 88 13.09 2.73 -36.73
CA VAL A 88 13.69 2.43 -35.41
C VAL A 88 12.66 1.79 -34.49
N ASP A 89 13.13 0.82 -33.70
CA ASP A 89 12.34 0.15 -32.70
C ASP A 89 12.06 1.08 -31.50
N ILE A 90 10.79 1.43 -31.32
CA ILE A 90 10.33 2.25 -30.18
C ILE A 90 9.40 1.38 -29.35
N THR A 91 10.01 0.44 -28.61
CA THR A 91 9.29 -0.55 -27.80
C THR A 91 9.84 -0.70 -26.39
N PRO A 92 9.08 -1.29 -25.45
CA PRO A 92 9.54 -1.48 -24.08
C PRO A 92 10.87 -2.24 -23.99
N ARG A 93 11.22 -3.07 -24.99
CA ARG A 93 12.51 -3.76 -25.09
C ARG A 93 13.70 -2.82 -24.85
N GLU A 94 13.58 -1.58 -25.28
CA GLU A 94 14.62 -0.57 -25.15
C GLU A 94 15.02 -0.27 -23.69
N TYR A 95 14.10 -0.41 -22.73
CA TYR A 95 14.46 -0.25 -21.31
C TYR A 95 15.50 -1.28 -20.85
N VAL A 96 15.47 -2.48 -21.42
CA VAL A 96 16.43 -3.55 -21.11
C VAL A 96 17.72 -3.33 -21.87
N LEU A 97 17.65 -2.95 -23.15
CA LEU A 97 18.84 -2.67 -23.96
C LEU A 97 19.63 -1.49 -23.40
N ASP A 98 18.96 -0.41 -22.99
CA ASP A 98 19.57 0.74 -22.33
C ASP A 98 20.25 0.37 -21.01
N TYR A 99 19.59 -0.46 -20.19
CA TYR A 99 20.20 -1.00 -18.98
C TYR A 99 21.44 -1.84 -19.29
N LEU A 100 21.37 -2.71 -20.30
CA LEU A 100 22.49 -3.56 -20.66
C LEU A 100 23.68 -2.73 -21.15
N ALA A 101 23.45 -1.76 -22.01
CA ALA A 101 24.48 -0.89 -22.56
C ALA A 101 25.18 -0.05 -21.48
N HIS A 102 24.41 0.55 -20.57
CA HIS A 102 24.93 1.61 -19.69
C HIS A 102 25.07 1.22 -18.21
N SER A 103 24.44 0.14 -17.75
CA SER A 103 24.34 -0.21 -16.32
C SER A 103 24.63 -1.67 -16.00
N PHE A 104 24.89 -2.51 -17.01
CA PHE A 104 25.33 -3.87 -16.78
C PHE A 104 26.73 -3.87 -16.16
N PRO A 105 26.99 -4.68 -15.10
CA PRO A 105 28.26 -4.63 -14.38
C PRO A 105 29.37 -5.30 -15.20
N VAL A 106 30.05 -4.49 -16.04
CA VAL A 106 31.19 -4.88 -16.87
C VAL A 106 32.55 -4.49 -16.29
N GLN A 107 32.61 -3.52 -15.38
CA GLN A 107 33.88 -3.10 -14.76
C GLN A 107 34.54 -4.27 -14.01
N LEU A 108 35.82 -4.49 -14.26
CA LEU A 108 36.63 -5.49 -13.60
C LEU A 108 37.01 -5.04 -12.19
N TYR A 109 36.84 -5.94 -11.23
CA TYR A 109 37.38 -5.80 -9.88
C TYR A 109 38.50 -6.81 -9.68
N GLU A 110 39.55 -6.42 -8.96
CA GLU A 110 40.60 -7.34 -8.53
C GLU A 110 40.34 -7.76 -7.08
N PRO A 111 40.32 -9.07 -6.78
CA PRO A 111 40.28 -9.54 -5.40
C PRO A 111 41.55 -9.14 -4.65
N PHE A 112 41.42 -8.74 -3.39
CA PHE A 112 42.52 -8.50 -2.47
C PHE A 112 42.13 -8.97 -1.08
N THR A 113 43.12 -9.36 -0.29
CA THR A 113 42.93 -9.67 1.14
C THR A 113 43.30 -8.42 1.93
N ASP A 114 42.40 -7.96 2.81
CA ASP A 114 42.70 -6.85 3.70
C ASP A 114 43.63 -7.27 4.85
N SER A 115 44.00 -6.30 5.69
CA SER A 115 44.87 -6.53 6.86
C SER A 115 44.26 -7.46 7.91
N GLU A 116 42.95 -7.71 7.86
CA GLU A 116 42.23 -8.59 8.78
C GLU A 116 42.06 -10.01 8.21
N GLY A 117 42.58 -10.28 7.00
CA GLY A 117 42.45 -11.58 6.34
C GLY A 117 41.14 -11.75 5.57
N ASN A 118 40.29 -10.73 5.47
CA ASN A 118 39.04 -10.82 4.76
C ASN A 118 39.25 -10.60 3.26
N LEU A 119 38.63 -11.46 2.44
CA LEU A 119 38.68 -11.36 0.99
C LEU A 119 37.67 -10.31 0.49
N SER A 120 38.19 -9.24 -0.10
CA SER A 120 37.41 -8.15 -0.71
C SER A 120 37.82 -7.96 -2.18
N SER A 121 37.18 -7.04 -2.90
CA SER A 121 37.60 -6.67 -4.25
C SER A 121 37.51 -5.17 -4.50
N ARG A 122 38.44 -4.63 -5.29
CA ARG A 122 38.54 -3.20 -5.62
C ARG A 122 38.51 -2.97 -7.14
N PRO A 123 37.95 -1.84 -7.61
CA PRO A 123 37.86 -1.57 -9.04
C PRO A 123 39.25 -1.44 -9.68
N VAL A 124 39.42 -2.02 -10.85
CA VAL A 124 40.66 -1.93 -11.63
C VAL A 124 40.60 -0.72 -12.55
N TYR A 125 41.67 0.07 -12.54
CA TYR A 125 41.88 1.21 -13.44
C TYR A 125 43.19 1.06 -14.20
N ARG A 126 43.20 1.52 -15.45
CA ARG A 126 44.40 1.67 -16.28
C ARG A 126 44.37 3.07 -16.89
N ASP A 127 45.42 3.85 -16.68
CA ASP A 127 45.53 5.23 -17.16
C ASP A 127 44.34 6.12 -16.77
N GLY A 128 43.81 5.92 -15.56
CA GLY A 128 42.63 6.63 -15.03
C GLY A 128 41.28 6.17 -15.58
N GLN A 129 41.25 5.20 -16.50
CA GLN A 129 40.03 4.65 -17.07
C GLN A 129 39.65 3.30 -16.44
N PRO A 130 38.36 3.03 -16.21
CA PRO A 130 37.91 1.75 -15.65
C PRO A 130 38.22 0.61 -16.65
N VAL A 131 38.82 -0.48 -16.15
CA VAL A 131 39.07 -1.67 -16.96
C VAL A 131 37.82 -2.54 -16.99
N GLU A 132 37.43 -3.03 -18.16
CA GLU A 132 36.29 -3.94 -18.31
C GLU A 132 36.71 -5.42 -18.22
N SER A 133 35.85 -6.25 -17.62
CA SER A 133 35.95 -7.69 -17.65
C SER A 133 35.49 -8.20 -19.02
N ARG A 134 36.41 -8.84 -19.76
CA ARG A 134 36.14 -9.45 -21.07
C ARG A 134 34.97 -10.44 -21.03
N GLU A 135 34.87 -11.24 -19.97
CA GLU A 135 33.78 -12.20 -19.82
C GLU A 135 32.44 -11.50 -19.56
N ALA A 136 32.43 -10.46 -18.72
CA ALA A 136 31.21 -9.70 -18.44
C ALA A 136 30.70 -8.95 -19.69
N VAL A 137 31.60 -8.39 -20.48
CA VAL A 137 31.30 -7.75 -21.77
C VAL A 137 30.72 -8.75 -22.76
N ALA A 138 31.36 -9.91 -22.94
CA ALA A 138 30.85 -10.95 -23.85
C ALA A 138 29.42 -11.40 -23.48
N ARG A 139 29.14 -11.61 -22.18
CA ARG A 139 27.81 -11.97 -21.68
C ARG A 139 26.77 -10.86 -21.90
N ARG A 140 27.16 -9.59 -21.76
CA ARG A 140 26.29 -8.44 -22.05
C ARG A 140 25.91 -8.42 -23.53
N ASP A 141 26.91 -8.53 -24.40
CA ASP A 141 26.74 -8.39 -25.84
C ASP A 141 25.93 -9.56 -26.43
N GLU A 142 26.14 -10.79 -25.96
CA GLU A 142 25.32 -11.95 -26.31
C GLU A 142 23.85 -11.76 -25.91
N LEU A 143 23.60 -11.22 -24.71
CA LEU A 143 22.25 -10.96 -24.23
C LEU A 143 21.57 -9.82 -25.01
N ILE A 144 22.31 -8.77 -25.38
CA ILE A 144 21.82 -7.71 -26.27
C ILE A 144 21.42 -8.31 -27.62
N ALA A 145 22.28 -9.11 -28.24
CA ALA A 145 21.99 -9.74 -29.53
C ALA A 145 20.74 -10.63 -29.47
N LYS A 146 20.61 -11.43 -28.40
CA LYS A 146 19.43 -12.27 -28.17
C LYS A 146 18.15 -11.46 -27.98
N LEU A 147 18.20 -10.36 -27.22
CA LEU A 147 17.01 -9.53 -27.01
C LEU A 147 16.62 -8.76 -28.26
N ALA A 148 17.59 -8.25 -29.01
CA ALA A 148 17.38 -7.53 -30.27
C ALA A 148 16.77 -8.41 -31.37
N SER A 149 16.97 -9.73 -31.33
CA SER A 149 16.38 -10.67 -32.28
C SER A 149 14.93 -11.07 -31.96
N LEU A 150 14.41 -10.75 -30.77
CA LEU A 150 13.02 -11.02 -30.42
C LEU A 150 12.05 -10.13 -31.21
N THR A 151 10.79 -10.56 -31.32
CA THR A 151 9.75 -9.72 -31.91
C THR A 151 9.45 -8.52 -31.00
N PRO A 152 9.47 -7.27 -31.51
CA PRO A 152 9.16 -6.09 -30.72
C PRO A 152 7.66 -6.03 -30.37
N VAL A 153 7.35 -5.50 -29.18
CA VAL A 153 5.98 -5.27 -28.72
C VAL A 153 5.72 -3.75 -28.67
N PRO A 154 4.93 -3.17 -29.58
CA PRO A 154 4.73 -1.72 -29.66
C PRO A 154 4.16 -1.13 -28.36
N GLY A 155 4.50 0.12 -28.03
CA GLY A 155 3.92 0.82 -26.88
C GLY A 155 2.40 0.94 -26.99
N ALA A 156 1.69 0.86 -25.87
CA ALA A 156 0.22 0.83 -25.87
C ALA A 156 -0.45 2.03 -26.56
N LEU A 157 0.03 3.25 -26.28
CA LEU A 157 -0.52 4.46 -26.92
C LEU A 157 -0.29 4.43 -28.44
N ASP A 158 0.90 4.04 -28.89
CA ASP A 158 1.22 3.93 -30.31
C ASP A 158 0.38 2.85 -30.99
N GLN A 159 0.12 1.70 -30.34
CA GLN A 159 -0.81 0.68 -30.86
C GLN A 159 -2.22 1.26 -31.08
N ILE A 160 -2.76 2.01 -30.10
CA ILE A 160 -4.10 2.60 -30.19
C ILE A 160 -4.15 3.64 -31.32
N VAL A 161 -3.19 4.56 -31.36
CA VAL A 161 -3.13 5.63 -32.36
C VAL A 161 -2.90 5.08 -33.77
N GLN A 162 -2.01 4.09 -33.94
CA GLN A 162 -1.73 3.48 -35.24
C GLN A 162 -2.87 2.60 -35.75
N HIS A 163 -3.69 2.03 -34.85
CA HIS A 163 -4.83 1.20 -35.23
C HIS A 163 -6.05 2.05 -35.62
N PHE A 164 -6.47 2.98 -34.76
CA PHE A 164 -7.68 3.80 -34.99
C PHE A 164 -7.42 5.06 -35.82
N GLY A 165 -6.16 5.47 -35.94
CA GLY A 165 -5.77 6.71 -36.61
C GLY A 165 -5.93 7.94 -35.73
N ALA A 166 -5.15 8.98 -36.06
CA ALA A 166 -5.19 10.26 -35.36
C ALA A 166 -6.54 11.00 -35.52
N ASP A 167 -7.31 10.70 -36.56
CA ASP A 167 -8.60 11.34 -36.81
C ASP A 167 -9.68 10.85 -35.85
N LEU A 168 -9.62 9.59 -35.41
CA LEU A 168 -10.59 9.00 -34.48
C LEU A 168 -10.15 9.09 -33.02
N VAL A 169 -8.84 9.18 -32.77
CA VAL A 169 -8.24 9.21 -31.43
C VAL A 169 -7.94 10.64 -30.99
N ALA A 170 -8.60 11.05 -29.91
CA ALA A 170 -8.29 12.24 -29.13
C ALA A 170 -7.15 11.93 -28.14
N GLU A 171 -5.95 12.40 -28.45
CA GLU A 171 -4.79 12.22 -27.56
C GLU A 171 -4.66 13.40 -26.60
N VAL A 172 -4.88 13.16 -25.30
CA VAL A 172 -4.77 14.16 -24.23
C VAL A 172 -3.66 13.74 -23.25
N THR A 173 -2.42 13.76 -23.76
CA THR A 173 -1.23 13.29 -23.02
C THR A 173 -0.16 14.38 -22.94
N GLY A 174 0.95 14.10 -22.24
CA GLY A 174 2.12 14.98 -22.19
C GLY A 174 2.94 15.01 -23.48
N ARG A 175 2.68 14.11 -24.44
CA ARG A 175 3.53 13.93 -25.62
C ARG A 175 3.56 15.17 -26.51
N SER A 176 4.78 15.65 -26.77
CA SER A 176 5.06 16.66 -27.80
C SER A 176 5.05 16.09 -29.22
N ARG A 177 5.29 14.79 -29.40
CA ARG A 177 5.26 14.10 -30.69
C ARG A 177 4.51 12.76 -30.62
N ARG A 178 3.96 12.32 -31.75
CA ARG A 178 3.35 10.99 -31.90
C ARG A 178 3.82 10.32 -33.18
N ILE A 179 3.73 9.00 -33.21
CA ILE A 179 4.06 8.20 -34.39
C ILE A 179 2.77 7.63 -34.95
N VAL A 180 2.40 8.06 -36.15
CA VAL A 180 1.19 7.63 -36.85
C VAL A 180 1.53 6.69 -38.00
N ARG A 181 0.62 5.78 -38.31
CA ARG A 181 0.74 4.93 -39.50
C ARG A 181 0.08 5.61 -40.69
N LYS A 182 0.84 5.83 -41.77
CA LYS A 182 0.35 6.33 -43.06
C LYS A 182 0.68 5.30 -44.13
N ARG A 183 -0.33 4.53 -44.56
CA ARG A 183 -0.17 3.33 -45.40
C ARG A 183 0.80 2.35 -44.71
N ASP A 184 1.89 1.98 -45.37
CA ASP A 184 2.88 1.03 -44.84
C ASP A 184 4.02 1.69 -44.05
N ARG A 185 3.98 3.02 -43.85
CA ARG A 185 5.06 3.78 -43.18
C ARG A 185 4.64 4.35 -41.84
N LEU A 186 5.61 4.52 -40.95
CA LEU A 186 5.48 5.23 -39.68
C LEU A 186 6.02 6.66 -39.84
N VAL A 187 5.21 7.65 -39.45
CA VAL A 187 5.53 9.07 -39.63
C VAL A 187 5.45 9.79 -38.28
N VAL A 188 6.44 10.63 -38.00
CA VAL A 188 6.44 11.51 -36.82
C VAL A 188 5.54 12.71 -37.07
N GLU A 189 4.62 12.97 -36.15
CA GLU A 189 3.80 14.18 -36.14
C GLU A 189 4.05 14.99 -34.88
N HIS A 190 4.25 16.29 -35.06
CA HIS A 190 4.38 17.24 -33.96
C HIS A 190 3.00 17.61 -33.40
N ARG A 191 2.88 17.64 -32.07
CA ARG A 191 1.68 18.08 -31.35
C ARG A 191 1.95 19.45 -30.74
N ALA A 192 1.14 20.45 -31.11
CA ALA A 192 1.25 21.80 -30.53
C ALA A 192 0.95 21.76 -29.01
N GLY A 193 1.49 22.72 -28.25
CA GLY A 193 1.23 22.81 -26.80
C GLY A 193 -0.27 22.97 -26.45
N SER A 194 -1.06 23.54 -27.37
CA SER A 194 -2.52 23.66 -27.27
C SER A 194 -3.30 22.42 -27.71
N ALA A 195 -2.64 21.40 -28.28
CA ALA A 195 -3.30 20.23 -28.89
C ALA A 195 -4.23 19.51 -27.91
N ASN A 196 -3.86 19.39 -26.64
CA ASN A 196 -4.69 18.74 -25.62
C ASN A 196 -6.09 19.38 -25.48
N LEU A 197 -6.22 20.69 -25.68
CA LEU A 197 -7.52 21.36 -25.64
C LEU A 197 -8.36 21.04 -26.88
N ALA A 198 -7.75 21.14 -28.07
CA ALA A 198 -8.43 20.85 -29.32
C ALA A 198 -8.84 19.37 -29.42
N GLU A 199 -8.00 18.44 -28.97
CA GLU A 199 -8.27 17.00 -28.93
C GLU A 199 -9.44 16.68 -27.99
N ALA A 200 -9.43 17.24 -26.78
CA ALA A 200 -10.53 17.08 -25.83
C ALA A 200 -11.85 17.67 -26.36
N GLN A 201 -11.80 18.85 -26.97
CA GLN A 201 -12.96 19.48 -27.58
C GLN A 201 -13.50 18.64 -28.74
N SER A 202 -12.63 18.14 -29.62
CA SER A 202 -13.03 17.27 -30.75
C SER A 202 -13.72 15.99 -30.27
N PHE A 203 -13.31 15.45 -29.12
CA PHE A 203 -14.03 14.33 -28.49
C PHE A 203 -15.41 14.73 -27.95
N MET A 204 -15.51 15.87 -27.25
CA MET A 204 -16.79 16.37 -26.71
C MET A 204 -17.76 16.84 -27.79
N ASP A 205 -17.24 17.31 -28.94
CA ASP A 205 -17.99 17.69 -30.14
C ASP A 205 -18.36 16.51 -31.04
N ASP A 206 -18.01 15.30 -30.61
CA ASP A 206 -18.30 14.04 -31.29
C ASP A 206 -17.58 13.81 -32.63
N GLN A 207 -16.54 14.58 -32.88
CA GLN A 207 -15.67 14.40 -34.04
C GLN A 207 -14.73 13.21 -33.85
N LYS A 208 -14.34 12.95 -32.60
CA LYS A 208 -13.49 11.82 -32.19
C LYS A 208 -14.23 10.94 -31.19
N ARG A 209 -14.11 9.62 -31.34
CA ARG A 209 -14.86 8.64 -30.51
C ARG A 209 -14.00 7.86 -29.51
N VAL A 210 -12.67 7.96 -29.62
CA VAL A 210 -11.73 7.37 -28.67
C VAL A 210 -10.93 8.49 -28.04
N LEU A 211 -10.87 8.57 -26.71
CA LEU A 211 -10.01 9.51 -26.00
C LEU A 211 -8.99 8.75 -25.17
N VAL A 212 -7.70 9.07 -25.32
CA VAL A 212 -6.63 8.53 -24.47
C VAL A 212 -6.03 9.64 -23.66
N PHE A 213 -5.96 9.50 -22.34
CA PHE A 213 -5.39 10.52 -21.48
C PHE A 213 -4.36 9.96 -20.49
N SER A 214 -3.40 10.83 -20.13
CA SER A 214 -2.48 10.61 -19.01
C SER A 214 -2.69 11.66 -17.91
N ASP A 215 -2.03 11.46 -16.77
CA ASP A 215 -2.13 12.40 -15.64
C ASP A 215 -1.67 13.81 -16.05
N ALA A 216 -0.49 13.90 -16.69
CA ALA A 216 0.10 15.15 -17.16
C ALA A 216 -0.73 15.89 -18.23
N GLY A 217 -1.47 15.16 -19.07
CA GLY A 217 -2.25 15.77 -20.16
C GLY A 217 -3.66 16.21 -19.75
N GLY A 218 -4.30 15.56 -18.78
CA GLY A 218 -5.71 15.77 -18.48
C GLY A 218 -6.03 16.58 -17.22
N THR A 219 -5.05 17.22 -16.58
CA THR A 219 -5.27 18.05 -15.38
C THR A 219 -6.37 19.09 -15.64
N GLY A 220 -7.38 19.12 -14.77
CA GLY A 220 -8.50 20.07 -14.83
C GLY A 220 -9.56 19.81 -15.90
N ARG A 221 -9.48 18.70 -16.66
CA ARG A 221 -10.42 18.40 -17.77
C ARG A 221 -11.45 17.34 -17.39
N SER A 222 -12.60 17.38 -18.06
CA SER A 222 -13.65 16.38 -17.91
C SER A 222 -14.13 15.88 -19.28
N TYR A 223 -14.46 14.59 -19.33
CA TYR A 223 -14.82 13.84 -20.53
C TYR A 223 -16.13 13.05 -20.32
N HIS A 224 -16.91 13.42 -19.30
CA HIS A 224 -18.20 12.79 -19.01
C HIS A 224 -19.18 13.03 -20.17
N ALA A 225 -20.23 12.22 -20.25
CA ALA A 225 -21.31 12.43 -21.22
C ALA A 225 -22.18 13.62 -20.77
N GLU A 226 -21.65 14.83 -20.83
CA GLU A 226 -22.33 16.04 -20.37
C GLU A 226 -23.60 16.32 -21.18
N LEU A 227 -24.71 16.67 -20.51
CA LEU A 227 -26.01 16.94 -21.16
C LEU A 227 -25.98 18.07 -22.20
N LEU A 228 -25.05 19.02 -22.06
CA LEU A 228 -24.89 20.17 -22.96
C LEU A 228 -23.86 19.93 -24.07
N ALA A 229 -23.08 18.85 -23.98
CA ALA A 229 -22.11 18.50 -25.01
C ALA A 229 -22.81 17.81 -26.19
N ARG A 230 -22.21 17.88 -27.39
CA ARG A 230 -22.72 17.13 -28.55
C ARG A 230 -22.55 15.63 -28.38
N ASN A 231 -21.40 15.22 -27.87
CA ASN A 231 -21.13 13.82 -27.58
C ASN A 231 -21.75 13.41 -26.24
N THR A 232 -22.96 12.90 -26.26
CA THR A 232 -23.66 12.33 -25.09
C THR A 232 -23.60 10.82 -25.03
N ARG A 233 -22.74 10.14 -25.80
CA ARG A 233 -22.63 8.66 -25.82
C ARG A 233 -22.21 8.07 -24.49
N LEU A 234 -22.62 6.82 -24.22
CA LEU A 234 -22.13 6.07 -23.05
C LEU A 234 -20.59 6.04 -23.09
N ARG A 235 -19.98 6.44 -21.97
CA ARG A 235 -18.53 6.41 -21.81
C ARG A 235 -18.12 5.04 -21.33
N VAL A 236 -17.42 4.27 -22.16
CA VAL A 236 -16.72 3.07 -21.71
C VAL A 236 -15.30 3.46 -21.32
N HIS A 237 -15.06 3.54 -20.02
CA HIS A 237 -13.79 3.96 -19.45
C HIS A 237 -12.92 2.75 -19.15
N TYR A 238 -11.92 2.55 -20.00
CA TYR A 238 -10.86 1.57 -19.86
C TYR A 238 -9.74 2.05 -18.96
N LEU A 239 -9.61 1.43 -17.78
CA LEU A 239 -8.46 1.63 -16.91
C LEU A 239 -7.35 0.67 -17.37
N LEU A 240 -6.61 1.10 -18.39
CA LEU A 240 -5.55 0.30 -19.01
C LEU A 240 -4.29 0.26 -18.13
N GLU A 241 -3.89 1.41 -17.63
CA GLU A 241 -2.78 1.52 -16.69
C GLU A 241 -3.19 2.42 -15.54
N ALA A 242 -3.19 1.83 -14.35
CA ALA A 242 -3.82 2.43 -13.20
C ALA A 242 -2.80 3.18 -12.31
N GLY A 243 -1.51 2.95 -12.52
CA GLY A 243 -0.42 3.66 -11.88
C GLY A 243 -0.11 3.20 -10.45
N TRP A 244 0.91 3.83 -9.87
CA TRP A 244 1.39 3.55 -8.51
C TRP A 244 0.63 4.32 -7.43
N LYS A 245 0.04 5.46 -7.81
CA LYS A 245 -0.71 6.33 -6.91
C LYS A 245 -2.19 6.16 -7.18
N ALA A 246 -2.86 5.46 -6.28
CA ALA A 246 -4.29 5.25 -6.39
C ALA A 246 -5.09 6.57 -6.47
N ASP A 247 -4.65 7.66 -5.80
CA ASP A 247 -5.33 8.96 -5.90
C ASP A 247 -5.35 9.50 -7.34
N THR A 248 -4.25 9.33 -8.09
CA THR A 248 -4.17 9.68 -9.52
C THR A 248 -5.13 8.80 -10.33
N ALA A 249 -5.17 7.50 -10.04
CA ALA A 249 -6.05 6.55 -10.73
C ALA A 249 -7.51 6.99 -10.59
N ILE A 250 -7.92 7.29 -9.35
CA ILE A 250 -9.25 7.72 -8.96
C ILE A 250 -9.61 9.07 -9.55
N GLN A 251 -8.70 10.04 -9.51
CA GLN A 251 -8.90 11.33 -10.16
C GLN A 251 -9.16 11.17 -11.65
N GLY A 252 -8.47 10.22 -12.31
CA GLY A 252 -8.72 9.82 -13.68
C GLY A 252 -10.14 9.29 -13.90
N LEU A 253 -10.63 8.36 -13.07
CA LEU A 253 -12.01 7.85 -13.12
C LEU A 253 -13.05 8.97 -12.96
N GLY A 254 -12.77 9.94 -12.07
CA GLY A 254 -13.59 11.14 -11.88
C GLY A 254 -13.63 12.09 -13.09
N ARG A 255 -12.81 11.90 -14.12
CA ARG A 255 -12.88 12.71 -15.35
C ARG A 255 -14.08 12.34 -16.21
N THR A 256 -14.55 11.10 -16.16
CA THR A 256 -15.72 10.61 -16.91
C THR A 256 -16.99 10.47 -16.06
N HIS A 257 -16.89 10.64 -14.75
CA HIS A 257 -18.02 10.57 -13.83
C HIS A 257 -18.20 11.92 -13.11
N ARG A 258 -19.20 12.70 -13.50
CA ARG A 258 -19.50 14.03 -12.95
C ARG A 258 -21.00 14.25 -12.79
N THR A 259 -21.36 15.29 -12.03
CA THR A 259 -22.72 15.86 -12.05
C THR A 259 -23.04 16.40 -13.45
N ASN A 260 -24.33 16.44 -13.83
CA ASN A 260 -24.79 16.90 -15.16
C ASN A 260 -24.46 15.97 -16.35
N GLN A 261 -24.17 14.69 -16.09
CA GLN A 261 -24.02 13.69 -17.14
C GLN A 261 -25.38 13.10 -17.56
N ALA A 262 -25.55 12.83 -18.84
CA ALA A 262 -26.72 12.16 -19.41
C ALA A 262 -26.88 10.73 -18.88
N GLN A 263 -25.76 10.03 -18.67
CA GLN A 263 -25.72 8.70 -18.05
C GLN A 263 -24.36 8.44 -17.41
N PRO A 264 -24.28 7.53 -16.41
CA PRO A 264 -23.01 7.13 -15.81
C PRO A 264 -22.10 6.36 -16.77
N PRO A 265 -20.77 6.46 -16.60
CA PRO A 265 -19.81 5.68 -17.39
C PRO A 265 -19.82 4.20 -16.99
N LEU A 266 -19.41 3.34 -17.93
CA LEU A 266 -19.04 1.94 -17.67
C LEU A 266 -17.54 1.86 -17.43
N PHE A 267 -17.11 1.47 -16.23
CA PHE A 267 -15.69 1.26 -15.94
C PHE A 267 -15.26 -0.17 -16.29
N ARG A 268 -14.19 -0.31 -17.07
CA ARG A 268 -13.58 -1.59 -17.47
C ARG A 268 -12.09 -1.61 -17.10
N PRO A 269 -11.71 -2.09 -15.90
CA PRO A 269 -10.31 -2.35 -15.57
C PRO A 269 -9.76 -3.46 -16.45
N ILE A 270 -8.53 -3.29 -16.90
CA ILE A 270 -7.88 -4.26 -17.76
C ILE A 270 -6.69 -4.86 -17.03
N SER A 271 -6.67 -6.18 -16.93
CA SER A 271 -5.57 -6.94 -16.35
C SER A 271 -5.24 -8.14 -17.23
N THR A 272 -3.99 -8.59 -17.15
CA THR A 272 -3.57 -9.89 -17.68
C THR A 272 -3.75 -10.98 -16.63
N ASN A 273 -3.58 -12.23 -17.06
CA ASN A 273 -3.46 -13.38 -16.16
C ASN A 273 -2.05 -13.50 -15.53
N VAL A 274 -1.14 -12.56 -15.78
CA VAL A 274 0.18 -12.53 -15.15
C VAL A 274 0.02 -12.11 -13.69
N LYS A 275 0.28 -13.05 -12.78
CA LYS A 275 0.04 -12.88 -11.35
C LYS A 275 0.76 -11.68 -10.75
N ALA A 276 1.98 -11.39 -11.20
CA ALA A 276 2.73 -10.23 -10.74
C ALA A 276 2.07 -8.87 -11.06
N GLU A 277 1.17 -8.81 -12.06
CA GLU A 277 0.42 -7.57 -12.37
C GLU A 277 -0.59 -7.23 -11.27
N LYS A 278 -1.06 -8.20 -10.48
CA LYS A 278 -2.02 -7.96 -9.40
C LYS A 278 -1.54 -6.95 -8.36
N ARG A 279 -0.22 -6.77 -8.22
CA ARG A 279 0.33 -5.68 -7.40
C ARG A 279 -0.21 -4.31 -7.81
N PHE A 280 -0.30 -4.03 -9.11
CA PHE A 280 -0.75 -2.73 -9.61
C PHE A 280 -2.23 -2.50 -9.30
N LEU A 281 -3.02 -3.58 -9.26
CA LEU A 281 -4.44 -3.54 -8.95
C LEU A 281 -4.69 -3.42 -7.44
N SER A 282 -3.89 -4.10 -6.62
CA SER A 282 -4.03 -4.14 -5.17
C SER A 282 -4.04 -2.77 -4.50
N THR A 283 -3.10 -1.91 -4.87
CA THR A 283 -3.00 -0.56 -4.31
C THR A 283 -4.26 0.27 -4.62
N ILE A 284 -4.96 -0.05 -5.71
CA ILE A 284 -6.13 0.69 -6.18
C ILE A 284 -7.42 0.11 -5.59
N ALA A 285 -7.52 -1.23 -5.51
CA ALA A 285 -8.61 -1.93 -4.84
C ALA A 285 -8.83 -1.38 -3.43
N ARG A 286 -7.75 -1.33 -2.61
CA ARG A 286 -7.79 -0.81 -1.24
C ARG A 286 -8.35 0.61 -1.13
N ARG A 287 -7.97 1.49 -2.06
CA ARG A 287 -8.36 2.91 -1.99
C ARG A 287 -9.72 3.18 -2.63
N LEU A 288 -10.14 2.42 -3.63
CA LEU A 288 -11.49 2.52 -4.19
C LEU A 288 -12.56 2.10 -3.19
N ASP A 289 -12.29 1.05 -2.40
CA ASP A 289 -13.13 0.67 -1.25
C ASP A 289 -13.26 1.83 -0.25
N THR A 290 -12.20 2.61 -0.08
CA THR A 290 -12.19 3.83 0.75
C THR A 290 -12.94 5.00 0.09
N LEU A 291 -13.07 5.07 -1.23
CA LEU A 291 -13.75 6.17 -1.94
C LEU A 291 -15.26 6.02 -2.06
N GLY A 292 -15.78 4.79 -2.12
CA GLY A 292 -17.22 4.53 -1.93
C GLY A 292 -17.78 5.07 -0.62
N ALA A 293 -16.90 5.31 0.34
CA ALA A 293 -17.20 5.95 1.60
C ALA A 293 -17.34 7.47 1.50
N ILE A 294 -16.56 8.12 0.63
CA ILE A 294 -16.29 9.57 0.68
C ILE A 294 -17.17 10.37 -0.29
N THR A 295 -17.70 9.76 -1.36
CA THR A 295 -18.62 10.47 -2.27
C THR A 295 -20.02 10.58 -1.67
N ARG A 296 -20.47 11.80 -1.36
CA ARG A 296 -21.81 12.10 -0.83
C ARG A 296 -22.90 11.45 -1.70
N GLY A 297 -23.80 10.70 -1.06
CA GLY A 297 -25.17 10.52 -1.55
C GLY A 297 -25.49 9.35 -2.49
N GLN A 298 -24.52 8.66 -3.09
CA GLN A 298 -24.82 7.44 -3.87
C GLN A 298 -24.58 6.18 -3.06
N ARG A 299 -25.67 5.47 -2.77
CA ARG A 299 -25.72 4.23 -1.98
C ARG A 299 -24.98 3.04 -2.61
N GLN A 300 -24.30 3.12 -3.76
CA GLN A 300 -23.96 1.89 -4.51
C GLN A 300 -22.70 1.88 -5.41
N THR A 301 -21.77 2.85 -5.40
CA THR A 301 -20.84 2.98 -6.56
C THR A 301 -19.33 3.03 -6.30
N GLY A 302 -18.83 2.76 -5.09
CA GLY A 302 -17.37 2.81 -4.83
C GLY A 302 -16.53 1.59 -5.22
N GLY A 303 -17.15 0.41 -5.22
CA GLY A 303 -16.48 -0.88 -5.45
C GLY A 303 -17.48 -1.94 -5.91
N GLN A 304 -18.35 -1.64 -6.89
CA GLN A 304 -19.28 -2.62 -7.47
C GLN A 304 -18.53 -3.78 -8.13
N GLY A 305 -18.04 -4.75 -7.35
CA GLY A 305 -17.34 -5.93 -7.87
C GLY A 305 -16.13 -5.63 -8.76
N LEU A 306 -15.65 -4.38 -8.77
CA LEU A 306 -14.54 -3.95 -9.62
C LEU A 306 -13.24 -4.65 -9.20
N PHE A 307 -13.12 -4.91 -7.91
CA PHE A 307 -12.05 -5.68 -7.28
C PHE A 307 -12.66 -6.62 -6.23
N ARG A 308 -12.04 -7.79 -6.08
CA ARG A 308 -12.35 -8.72 -5.00
C ARG A 308 -11.62 -8.28 -3.74
N PRO A 309 -12.11 -8.62 -2.55
CA PRO A 309 -11.36 -8.33 -1.32
C PRO A 309 -9.97 -8.98 -1.30
N GLU A 310 -9.83 -10.13 -1.96
CA GLU A 310 -8.57 -10.85 -2.19
C GLU A 310 -7.58 -10.07 -3.07
N ASP A 311 -8.04 -9.09 -3.85
CA ASP A 311 -7.16 -8.25 -4.66
C ASP A 311 -6.42 -7.22 -3.79
N ASN A 312 -6.84 -6.96 -2.55
CA ASN A 312 -6.11 -6.13 -1.60
C ASN A 312 -4.96 -6.90 -0.91
N LEU A 313 -3.83 -6.98 -1.61
CA LEU A 313 -2.57 -7.56 -1.16
C LEU A 313 -1.78 -6.67 -0.19
N GLU A 314 -2.30 -5.51 0.21
CA GLU A 314 -1.70 -4.66 1.24
C GLU A 314 -2.36 -4.86 2.62
N SER A 315 -3.33 -5.76 2.72
CA SER A 315 -4.01 -6.09 3.98
C SER A 315 -3.10 -6.87 4.95
N HIS A 316 -3.41 -6.82 6.26
CA HIS A 316 -2.69 -7.63 7.25
C HIS A 316 -2.84 -9.14 6.94
N TYR A 317 -3.99 -9.57 6.41
CA TYR A 317 -4.22 -10.94 5.95
C TYR A 317 -3.21 -11.36 4.88
N ALA A 318 -2.88 -10.45 3.95
CA ALA A 318 -1.87 -10.70 2.92
C ALA A 318 -0.45 -10.76 3.51
N GLY A 319 -0.14 -9.94 4.51
CA GLY A 319 1.10 -10.04 5.28
C GLY A 319 1.25 -11.38 5.98
N ASP A 320 0.21 -11.84 6.68
CA ASP A 320 0.18 -13.12 7.38
C ASP A 320 0.29 -14.32 6.43
N ALA A 321 -0.45 -14.27 5.30
CA ALA A 321 -0.39 -15.28 4.26
C ALA A 321 1.01 -15.36 3.63
N LEU A 322 1.68 -14.23 3.43
CA LEU A 322 3.05 -14.20 2.89
C LEU A 322 4.06 -14.78 3.89
N ARG A 323 3.95 -14.45 5.18
CA ARG A 323 4.81 -15.04 6.21
C ARG A 323 4.66 -16.55 6.22
N GLN A 324 3.42 -17.04 6.14
CA GLN A 324 3.14 -18.48 6.07
C GLN A 324 3.71 -19.11 4.78
N LEU A 325 3.63 -18.44 3.64
CA LEU A 325 4.26 -18.91 2.40
C LEU A 325 5.77 -19.10 2.58
N TYR A 326 6.48 -18.12 3.16
CA TYR A 326 7.92 -18.23 3.39
C TYR A 326 8.28 -19.43 4.27
N LEU A 327 7.50 -19.69 5.33
CA LEU A 327 7.69 -20.86 6.18
C LEU A 327 7.48 -22.17 5.42
N LEU A 328 6.48 -22.24 4.53
CA LEU A 328 6.28 -23.42 3.68
C LEU A 328 7.44 -23.62 2.69
N ILE A 329 7.99 -22.55 2.12
CA ILE A 329 9.16 -22.61 1.23
C ILE A 329 10.38 -23.15 1.98
N VAL A 330 10.67 -22.62 3.18
CA VAL A 330 11.80 -23.07 4.01
C VAL A 330 11.65 -24.55 4.39
N ARG A 331 10.42 -24.98 4.71
CA ARG A 331 10.10 -26.39 5.04
C ARG A 331 10.01 -27.31 3.81
N GLY A 332 10.24 -26.80 2.59
CA GLY A 332 10.17 -27.59 1.36
C GLY A 332 8.75 -28.07 1.00
N LYS A 333 7.71 -27.40 1.50
CA LYS A 333 6.30 -27.79 1.32
C LYS A 333 5.61 -27.09 0.13
N VAL A 334 6.32 -26.22 -0.58
CA VAL A 334 5.84 -25.62 -1.82
C VAL A 334 6.33 -26.45 -2.99
N GLU A 335 5.44 -27.28 -3.53
CA GLU A 335 5.73 -28.09 -4.71
C GLU A 335 6.14 -27.19 -5.89
N GLY A 336 7.19 -27.59 -6.62
CA GLY A 336 7.71 -26.79 -7.73
C GLY A 336 8.60 -25.60 -7.33
N CYS A 337 8.76 -25.26 -6.04
CA CYS A 337 9.69 -24.21 -5.62
C CYS A 337 10.42 -24.52 -4.32
N THR A 338 11.65 -25.04 -4.44
CA THR A 338 12.56 -25.19 -3.29
C THR A 338 13.04 -23.84 -2.78
N LEU A 339 13.55 -23.79 -1.54
CA LEU A 339 14.19 -22.60 -0.99
C LEU A 339 15.30 -22.06 -1.92
N GLN A 340 16.18 -22.94 -2.41
CA GLN A 340 17.27 -22.57 -3.31
C GLN A 340 16.74 -21.97 -4.62
N ARG A 341 15.70 -22.56 -5.22
CA ARG A 341 15.05 -22.03 -6.43
C ARG A 341 14.42 -20.66 -6.15
N PHE A 342 13.74 -20.50 -5.02
CA PHE A 342 13.14 -19.23 -4.60
C PHE A 342 14.20 -18.13 -4.43
N GLU A 343 15.25 -18.37 -3.66
CA GLU A 343 16.29 -17.37 -3.40
C GLU A 343 17.08 -17.03 -4.68
N ALA A 344 17.37 -18.01 -5.53
CA ALA A 344 18.03 -17.78 -6.81
C ALA A 344 17.18 -16.94 -7.76
N ALA A 345 15.89 -17.23 -7.85
CA ALA A 345 14.99 -16.54 -8.78
C ALA A 345 14.59 -15.14 -8.29
N THR A 346 14.37 -14.97 -6.98
CA THR A 346 13.90 -13.69 -6.40
C THR A 346 15.04 -12.80 -5.90
N GLY A 347 16.20 -13.37 -5.59
CA GLY A 347 17.29 -12.68 -4.90
C GLY A 347 16.98 -12.34 -3.43
N LEU A 348 15.88 -12.85 -2.87
CA LEU A 348 15.52 -12.70 -1.46
C LEU A 348 16.20 -13.77 -0.62
N LYS A 349 16.50 -13.44 0.63
CA LYS A 349 17.03 -14.37 1.62
C LYS A 349 16.02 -14.56 2.73
N LEU A 350 15.65 -15.83 2.98
CA LEU A 350 14.70 -16.19 4.04
C LEU A 350 15.42 -16.75 5.28
N MET A 351 16.65 -17.21 5.11
CA MET A 351 17.47 -17.78 6.17
C MET A 351 18.78 -17.03 6.36
N ASP A 352 19.32 -17.10 7.57
CA ASP A 352 20.68 -16.73 7.95
C ASP A 352 21.40 -17.92 8.63
N ASN A 353 22.55 -17.66 9.26
CA ASN A 353 23.34 -18.70 9.91
C ASN A 353 22.64 -19.33 11.13
N ASN A 354 21.61 -18.68 11.69
CA ASN A 354 20.90 -19.10 12.89
C ASN A 354 19.52 -19.70 12.60
N GLY A 355 19.07 -19.70 11.34
CA GLY A 355 17.79 -20.26 10.93
C GLY A 355 17.00 -19.31 10.05
N ILE A 356 15.68 -19.23 10.27
CA ILE A 356 14.82 -18.27 9.57
C ILE A 356 15.11 -16.88 10.10
N LYS A 357 15.21 -15.88 9.21
CA LYS A 357 15.43 -14.49 9.61
C LYS A 357 14.25 -13.95 10.42
N ASP A 358 14.55 -13.22 11.50
CA ASP A 358 13.54 -12.50 12.29
C ASP A 358 12.76 -11.50 11.44
N GLU A 359 13.49 -10.71 10.64
CA GLU A 359 12.90 -9.74 9.71
C GLU A 359 12.83 -10.31 8.29
N LEU A 360 11.64 -10.83 7.96
CA LEU A 360 11.34 -11.39 6.64
C LEU A 360 10.99 -10.30 5.61
N PRO A 361 11.27 -10.51 4.31
CA PRO A 361 11.01 -9.51 3.28
C PRO A 361 9.51 -9.13 3.20
N PRO A 362 9.15 -7.84 3.25
CA PRO A 362 7.75 -7.41 3.25
C PRO A 362 7.06 -7.68 1.91
N ILE A 363 5.72 -7.63 1.91
CA ILE A 363 4.90 -7.93 0.73
C ILE A 363 5.22 -7.07 -0.49
N THR A 364 5.53 -5.80 -0.27
CA THR A 364 5.94 -4.89 -1.35
C THR A 364 7.21 -5.40 -2.03
N THR A 365 8.19 -5.88 -1.26
CA THR A 365 9.44 -6.46 -1.77
C THR A 365 9.18 -7.78 -2.49
N PHE A 366 8.36 -8.68 -1.93
CA PHE A 366 7.97 -9.93 -2.59
C PHE A 366 7.34 -9.69 -3.96
N LEU A 367 6.31 -8.85 -4.02
CA LEU A 367 5.59 -8.54 -5.25
C LEU A 367 6.48 -7.83 -6.29
N ASN A 368 7.44 -7.01 -5.85
CA ASN A 368 8.48 -6.43 -6.72
C ASN A 368 9.36 -7.51 -7.39
N ARG A 369 9.63 -8.62 -6.71
CA ARG A 369 10.47 -9.69 -7.25
C ARG A 369 9.71 -10.59 -8.22
N LEU A 370 8.41 -10.81 -8.02
CA LEU A 370 7.58 -11.66 -8.87
C LEU A 370 7.57 -11.25 -10.35
N LEU A 371 7.63 -9.94 -10.67
CA LEU A 371 7.48 -9.43 -12.05
C LEU A 371 8.46 -10.03 -13.05
N ALA A 372 9.66 -10.42 -12.62
CA ALA A 372 10.69 -10.97 -13.50
C ALA A 372 10.83 -12.49 -13.44
N LEU A 373 9.97 -13.15 -12.66
CA LEU A 373 9.92 -14.60 -12.64
C LEU A 373 9.21 -15.11 -13.89
N THR A 374 9.56 -16.32 -14.33
CA THR A 374 8.82 -17.00 -15.39
C THR A 374 7.37 -17.21 -14.95
N ILE A 375 6.45 -17.28 -15.92
CA ILE A 375 5.01 -17.45 -15.62
C ILE A 375 4.76 -18.72 -14.80
N GLU A 376 5.51 -19.80 -15.05
CA GLU A 376 5.48 -21.03 -14.25
C GLU A 376 5.80 -20.75 -12.77
N VAL A 377 6.94 -20.11 -12.48
CA VAL A 377 7.36 -19.82 -11.10
C VAL A 377 6.42 -18.83 -10.42
N GLN A 378 5.91 -17.84 -11.17
CA GLN A 378 4.85 -16.96 -10.67
C GLN A 378 3.60 -17.77 -10.30
N GLY A 379 3.18 -18.70 -11.16
CA GLY A 379 2.01 -19.56 -10.92
C GLY A 379 2.16 -20.39 -9.66
N VAL A 380 3.33 -21.02 -9.45
CA VAL A 380 3.63 -21.81 -8.26
C VAL A 380 3.59 -20.95 -6.98
N LEU A 381 4.40 -19.89 -6.94
CA LEU A 381 4.54 -19.07 -5.73
C LEU A 381 3.26 -18.30 -5.41
N PHE A 382 2.66 -17.69 -6.42
CA PHE A 382 1.48 -16.85 -6.24
C PHE A 382 0.21 -17.69 -6.07
N GLY A 383 0.12 -18.87 -6.69
CA GLY A 383 -0.98 -19.80 -6.46
C GLY A 383 -1.03 -20.28 -5.02
N ALA A 384 0.13 -20.69 -4.47
CA ALA A 384 0.23 -21.05 -3.06
C ALA A 384 -0.13 -19.87 -2.13
N PHE A 385 0.36 -18.67 -2.47
CA PHE A 385 0.02 -17.45 -1.74
C PHE A 385 -1.49 -17.13 -1.77
N GLU A 386 -2.13 -17.19 -2.94
CA GLU A 386 -3.57 -16.93 -3.10
C GLU A 386 -4.41 -17.91 -2.27
N GLN A 387 -4.05 -19.19 -2.24
CA GLN A 387 -4.74 -20.19 -1.42
C GLN A 387 -4.64 -19.88 0.08
N LEU A 388 -3.46 -19.48 0.56
CA LEU A 388 -3.26 -19.07 1.95
C LEU A 388 -4.06 -17.82 2.29
N LEU A 389 -4.06 -16.83 1.39
CA LEU A 389 -4.82 -15.59 1.56
C LEU A 389 -6.33 -15.86 1.60
N ALA A 390 -6.84 -16.65 0.66
CA ALA A 390 -8.24 -17.03 0.61
C ALA A 390 -8.67 -17.79 1.87
N ALA A 391 -7.85 -18.71 2.39
CA ALA A 391 -8.12 -19.41 3.63
C ALA A 391 -8.16 -18.46 4.84
N ARG A 392 -7.25 -17.49 4.92
CA ARG A 392 -7.22 -16.48 5.99
C ARG A 392 -8.44 -15.56 5.95
N ILE A 393 -8.78 -15.05 4.76
CA ILE A 393 -9.96 -14.20 4.55
C ILE A 393 -11.23 -14.99 4.87
N GLY A 394 -11.38 -16.20 4.34
CA GLY A 394 -12.52 -17.07 4.59
C GLY A 394 -12.69 -17.40 6.08
N GLY A 395 -11.58 -17.70 6.77
CA GLY A 395 -11.58 -17.90 8.22
C GLY A 395 -12.04 -16.66 8.98
N ALA A 396 -11.52 -15.47 8.64
CA ALA A 396 -11.91 -14.21 9.25
C ALA A 396 -13.39 -13.86 9.00
N ILE A 397 -13.91 -14.18 7.81
CA ILE A 397 -15.33 -13.96 7.47
C ILE A 397 -16.19 -14.89 8.33
N ALA A 398 -15.84 -16.18 8.41
CA ALA A 398 -16.55 -17.16 9.21
C ALA A 398 -16.55 -16.83 10.72
N SER A 399 -15.46 -16.23 11.22
CA SER A 399 -15.38 -15.79 12.62
C SER A 399 -16.01 -14.42 12.88
N GLY A 400 -16.49 -13.72 11.84
CA GLY A 400 -17.04 -12.36 11.94
C GLY A 400 -15.99 -11.29 12.27
N THR A 401 -14.70 -11.62 12.12
CA THR A 401 -13.56 -10.72 12.40
C THR A 401 -12.96 -10.16 11.11
N TYR A 402 -13.65 -10.31 9.98
CA TYR A 402 -13.16 -9.86 8.68
C TYR A 402 -13.26 -8.35 8.52
N ASP A 403 -12.11 -7.73 8.30
CA ASP A 403 -11.99 -6.29 8.07
C ASP A 403 -12.29 -5.94 6.61
N THR A 404 -13.51 -5.47 6.35
CA THR A 404 -13.97 -5.04 5.02
C THR A 404 -13.65 -3.58 4.69
N GLY A 405 -12.94 -2.84 5.55
CA GLY A 405 -12.48 -1.47 5.31
C GLY A 405 -13.54 -0.35 5.50
N LEU A 406 -14.80 -0.57 5.08
CA LEU A 406 -15.92 0.35 5.36
C LEU A 406 -17.10 -0.40 5.99
N GLU A 407 -17.36 -0.13 7.28
CA GLU A 407 -18.46 -0.76 8.00
C GLU A 407 -19.58 0.25 8.26
N THR A 408 -20.82 -0.11 7.88
CA THR A 408 -22.00 0.64 8.33
C THR A 408 -22.37 0.13 9.70
N LEU A 409 -22.16 0.95 10.73
CA LEU A 409 -22.59 0.62 12.08
C LEU A 409 -24.12 0.50 12.09
N ARG A 410 -24.61 -0.66 12.54
CA ARG A 410 -26.03 -0.91 12.76
C ARG A 410 -26.30 -0.99 14.25
N ALA A 411 -27.34 -0.31 14.68
CA ALA A 411 -27.84 -0.28 16.03
C ALA A 411 -29.34 0.04 16.00
N GLU A 412 -30.03 -0.17 17.12
CA GLU A 412 -31.43 0.25 17.26
C GLU A 412 -31.53 1.77 17.35
N SER A 413 -30.49 2.41 17.89
CA SER A 413 -30.39 3.87 17.97
C SER A 413 -28.93 4.35 17.99
N PHE A 414 -28.71 5.50 17.36
CA PHE A 414 -27.49 6.29 17.45
C PHE A 414 -27.84 7.74 17.80
N VAL A 415 -27.42 8.19 18.97
CA VAL A 415 -27.62 9.56 19.45
C VAL A 415 -26.28 10.24 19.63
N ILE A 416 -26.08 11.40 19.02
CA ILE A 416 -24.88 12.21 19.26
C ILE A 416 -25.09 12.94 20.59
N THR A 417 -24.21 12.70 21.54
CA THR A 417 -24.25 13.33 22.86
C THR A 417 -23.31 14.52 22.97
N ASP A 418 -22.27 14.60 22.14
CA ASP A 418 -21.33 15.72 22.15
C ASP A 418 -20.70 15.97 20.77
N ARG A 419 -20.34 17.24 20.50
CA ARG A 419 -19.69 17.69 19.26
C ARG A 419 -18.60 18.71 19.57
N GLN A 420 -17.35 18.41 19.21
CA GLN A 420 -16.23 19.32 19.41
C GLN A 420 -15.41 19.51 18.13
N VAL A 421 -15.05 20.76 17.80
CA VAL A 421 -14.13 21.05 16.69
C VAL A 421 -12.69 20.80 17.15
N ILE A 422 -11.97 19.93 16.44
CA ILE A 422 -10.57 19.59 16.75
C ILE A 422 -9.57 20.16 15.73
N TYR A 423 -10.06 20.64 14.60
CA TYR A 423 -9.26 21.34 13.60
C TYR A 423 -10.15 22.19 12.67
N ALA A 424 -9.67 23.36 12.28
CA ALA A 424 -10.29 24.21 11.26
C ALA A 424 -9.26 24.55 10.17
N HIS A 425 -9.61 24.30 8.90
CA HIS A 425 -8.68 24.52 7.79
C HIS A 425 -8.49 26.03 7.52
N PRO A 426 -7.26 26.59 7.61
CA PRO A 426 -7.04 28.05 7.60
C PRO A 426 -7.53 28.78 6.35
N ARG A 427 -7.50 28.12 5.18
CA ARG A 427 -7.90 28.73 3.90
C ARG A 427 -9.37 28.55 3.52
N THR A 428 -10.03 27.52 4.05
CA THR A 428 -11.39 27.14 3.59
C THR A 428 -12.43 27.18 4.70
N GLY A 429 -12.02 27.40 5.95
CA GLY A 429 -12.90 27.40 7.12
C GLY A 429 -13.52 26.04 7.43
N ALA A 430 -13.16 24.99 6.69
CA ALA A 430 -13.79 23.69 6.83
C ALA A 430 -13.25 22.95 8.06
N GLU A 431 -14.16 22.41 8.86
CA GLU A 431 -13.87 21.87 10.19
C GLU A 431 -13.71 20.35 10.18
N THR A 432 -12.91 19.88 11.13
CA THR A 432 -12.83 18.49 11.56
C THR A 432 -13.35 18.42 12.98
N ARG A 433 -14.32 17.53 13.21
CA ARG A 433 -15.07 17.44 14.46
C ARG A 433 -14.93 16.07 15.09
N LEU A 434 -14.71 16.03 16.40
CA LEU A 434 -14.90 14.84 17.22
C LEU A 434 -16.36 14.79 17.69
N LEU A 435 -16.99 13.65 17.51
CA LEU A 435 -18.35 13.36 17.96
C LEU A 435 -18.31 12.29 19.03
N THR A 436 -19.08 12.47 20.10
CA THR A 436 -19.40 11.40 21.06
C THR A 436 -20.81 10.90 20.76
N ILE A 437 -20.94 9.59 20.57
CA ILE A 437 -22.16 8.96 20.08
C ILE A 437 -22.54 7.82 21.03
N THR A 438 -23.73 7.88 21.60
CA THR A 438 -24.33 6.75 22.32
C THR A 438 -24.97 5.82 21.31
N GLN A 439 -24.54 4.57 21.34
CA GLN A 439 -25.04 3.48 20.52
C GLN A 439 -25.87 2.54 21.38
N ARG A 440 -27.15 2.33 21.01
CA ARG A 440 -28.02 1.33 21.65
C ARG A 440 -28.18 0.10 20.76
N LYS A 441 -27.72 -1.06 21.21
CA LYS A 441 -27.90 -2.33 20.50
C LYS A 441 -28.85 -3.24 21.26
N ARG A 442 -29.73 -3.93 20.53
CA ARG A 442 -30.53 -5.03 21.08
C ARG A 442 -29.63 -6.23 21.34
N ASN A 443 -29.67 -6.77 22.54
CA ASN A 443 -28.97 -7.99 22.87
C ASN A 443 -29.70 -9.18 22.24
N ARG A 444 -28.93 -10.06 21.60
CA ARG A 444 -29.45 -11.26 20.95
C ARG A 444 -28.70 -12.47 21.50
N PRO A 445 -29.02 -12.92 22.72
CA PRO A 445 -28.33 -14.05 23.31
C PRO A 445 -28.57 -15.31 22.46
N VAL A 446 -27.56 -16.17 22.39
CA VAL A 446 -27.69 -17.51 21.81
C VAL A 446 -28.64 -18.30 22.70
N MET A 447 -29.80 -18.66 22.15
CA MET A 447 -30.81 -19.45 22.87
C MET A 447 -30.32 -20.89 23.08
N LEU A 448 -30.85 -21.56 24.11
CA LEU A 448 -30.43 -22.90 24.51
C LEU A 448 -30.42 -23.90 23.35
N ASP A 449 -31.44 -23.90 22.50
CA ASP A 449 -31.52 -24.82 21.35
C ASP A 449 -30.37 -24.61 20.36
N ALA A 450 -29.97 -23.36 20.11
CA ALA A 450 -28.85 -23.03 19.25
C ALA A 450 -27.52 -23.40 19.91
N ALA A 451 -27.39 -23.22 21.23
CA ALA A 451 -26.22 -23.66 21.99
C ALA A 451 -26.05 -25.19 21.91
N LEU A 452 -27.14 -25.93 22.11
CA LEU A 452 -27.14 -27.40 22.03
C LEU A 452 -26.94 -27.91 20.60
N HIS A 453 -27.26 -27.12 19.57
CA HIS A 453 -26.99 -27.48 18.18
C HIS A 453 -25.51 -27.70 17.88
N HIS A 454 -24.60 -27.05 18.63
CA HIS A 454 -23.16 -27.24 18.51
C HIS A 454 -22.71 -28.67 18.87
N LEU A 455 -23.50 -29.43 19.62
CA LEU A 455 -23.24 -30.84 19.94
C LEU A 455 -23.31 -31.78 18.72
N ARG A 456 -23.65 -31.26 17.52
CA ARG A 456 -23.46 -32.00 16.27
C ARG A 456 -21.98 -32.21 15.93
N ASP A 457 -21.07 -31.36 16.42
CA ASP A 457 -19.65 -31.68 16.43
C ASP A 457 -19.37 -32.61 17.61
N LEU A 458 -18.86 -33.81 17.32
CA LEU A 458 -18.53 -34.83 18.34
C LEU A 458 -17.46 -34.37 19.34
N ARG A 459 -16.78 -33.26 19.07
CA ARG A 459 -15.75 -32.66 19.94
C ARG A 459 -16.27 -31.49 20.77
N ALA A 460 -17.57 -31.19 20.70
CA ALA A 460 -18.19 -30.16 21.51
C ALA A 460 -18.44 -30.66 22.94
N ILE A 461 -18.17 -29.82 23.94
CA ILE A 461 -18.31 -30.16 25.36
C ILE A 461 -19.18 -29.11 26.04
N LEU A 462 -20.18 -29.54 26.82
CA LEU A 462 -20.96 -28.65 27.68
C LEU A 462 -20.19 -28.41 28.97
N LEU A 463 -20.04 -27.15 29.35
CA LEU A 463 -19.26 -26.75 30.52
C LEU A 463 -20.08 -25.90 31.48
N ILE A 464 -19.78 -26.03 32.78
CA ILE A 464 -20.16 -25.08 33.83
C ILE A 464 -18.90 -24.59 34.53
N ASN A 465 -18.88 -23.32 34.87
CA ASN A 465 -17.82 -22.75 35.68
C ASN A 465 -18.16 -22.93 37.17
N GLU A 466 -17.36 -23.67 37.91
CA GLU A 466 -17.66 -24.01 39.31
C GLU A 466 -17.70 -22.79 40.25
N GLN A 467 -16.96 -21.72 39.92
CA GLN A 467 -16.90 -20.52 40.76
C GLN A 467 -18.06 -19.55 40.48
N SER A 468 -18.44 -19.39 39.21
CA SER A 468 -19.44 -18.40 38.80
C SER A 468 -20.81 -18.99 38.49
N GLY A 469 -20.93 -20.33 38.42
CA GLY A 469 -22.17 -21.03 38.05
C GLY A 469 -22.59 -20.85 36.59
N ARG A 470 -21.81 -20.16 35.77
CA ARG A 470 -22.12 -19.83 34.37
C ARG A 470 -21.87 -21.01 33.44
N ALA A 471 -22.61 -21.08 32.34
CA ALA A 471 -22.49 -22.14 31.34
C ALA A 471 -21.71 -21.68 30.09
N ALA A 472 -21.02 -22.62 29.45
CA ALA A 472 -20.35 -22.42 28.16
C ALA A 472 -20.37 -23.70 27.32
N VAL A 473 -20.43 -23.56 25.99
CA VAL A 473 -20.17 -24.68 25.06
C VAL A 473 -18.75 -24.54 24.55
N GLN A 474 -17.90 -25.53 24.80
CA GLN A 474 -16.58 -25.60 24.20
C GLN A 474 -16.69 -26.26 22.84
N ILE A 475 -16.13 -25.61 21.82
CA ILE A 475 -15.93 -26.21 20.49
C ILE A 475 -14.47 -26.01 20.04
N PRO A 476 -13.93 -26.91 19.20
CA PRO A 476 -12.65 -26.66 18.55
C PRO A 476 -12.71 -25.38 17.69
N THR A 477 -11.61 -24.62 17.67
CA THR A 477 -11.49 -23.43 16.81
C THR A 477 -10.14 -23.44 16.07
N THR A 478 -9.92 -22.45 15.20
CA THR A 478 -8.69 -22.34 14.42
C THR A 478 -7.45 -22.28 15.31
N SER A 479 -6.55 -23.25 15.15
CA SER A 479 -5.24 -23.26 15.78
C SER A 479 -4.39 -22.08 15.32
N ILE A 480 -3.51 -21.59 16.19
CA ILE A 480 -2.50 -20.58 15.82
C ILE A 480 -1.13 -21.24 15.71
N MET A 481 -0.27 -20.71 14.85
CA MET A 481 1.13 -21.14 14.78
C MET A 481 1.96 -20.14 15.58
N LEU A 482 2.69 -20.64 16.58
CA LEU A 482 3.55 -19.84 17.44
C LEU A 482 4.84 -19.45 16.70
N ASP A 483 5.61 -18.51 17.28
CA ASP A 483 6.82 -17.97 16.65
C ASP A 483 7.92 -19.02 16.43
N ASP A 484 7.89 -20.11 17.20
CA ASP A 484 8.74 -21.30 17.04
C ASP A 484 8.25 -22.30 15.97
N GLY A 485 7.08 -22.03 15.38
CA GLY A 485 6.47 -22.85 14.35
C GLY A 485 5.66 -24.04 14.84
N GLU A 486 5.45 -24.20 16.16
CA GLU A 486 4.49 -25.15 16.73
C GLU A 486 3.04 -24.74 16.43
N ILE A 487 2.15 -25.72 16.25
CA ILE A 487 0.72 -25.49 16.10
C ILE A 487 0.08 -25.60 17.47
N GLU A 488 -0.42 -24.48 18.00
CA GLU A 488 -1.15 -24.45 19.26
C GLU A 488 -2.64 -24.69 18.99
N PRO A 489 -3.20 -25.84 19.41
CA PRO A 489 -4.63 -26.10 19.31
C PRO A 489 -5.41 -25.18 20.24
N ARG A 490 -6.53 -24.65 19.74
CA ARG A 490 -7.38 -23.73 20.48
C ARG A 490 -8.82 -24.23 20.55
N VAL A 491 -9.51 -23.78 21.58
CA VAL A 491 -10.96 -23.95 21.74
C VAL A 491 -11.65 -22.60 21.82
N ARG A 492 -12.92 -22.59 21.42
CA ARG A 492 -13.83 -21.46 21.61
C ARG A 492 -14.87 -21.84 22.64
N LEU A 493 -14.98 -21.04 23.70
CA LEU A 493 -16.05 -21.09 24.67
C LEU A 493 -17.17 -20.16 24.20
N ILE A 494 -18.30 -20.74 23.82
CA ILE A 494 -19.51 -20.01 23.43
C ILE A 494 -20.38 -19.85 24.67
N ARG A 495 -20.80 -18.61 24.93
CA ARG A 495 -21.72 -18.22 26.00
C ARG A 495 -22.91 -17.46 25.38
N PRO A 496 -24.00 -17.19 26.11
CA PRO A 496 -25.17 -16.50 25.57
C PRO A 496 -24.84 -15.22 24.79
N MET A 497 -23.95 -14.36 25.32
CA MET A 497 -23.62 -13.07 24.69
C MET A 497 -22.18 -12.97 24.20
N GLU A 498 -21.32 -13.95 24.51
CA GLU A 498 -19.88 -13.85 24.32
C GLU A 498 -19.29 -15.11 23.69
N GLY A 499 -18.15 -14.95 23.03
CA GLY A 499 -17.35 -16.07 22.55
C GLY A 499 -15.88 -15.81 22.82
N GLN A 500 -15.23 -16.65 23.62
CA GLN A 500 -13.83 -16.51 23.97
C GLN A 500 -13.00 -17.62 23.33
N ASN A 501 -11.93 -17.26 22.62
CA ASN A 501 -10.97 -18.22 22.08
C ASN A 501 -9.77 -18.33 23.00
N MET A 502 -9.36 -19.54 23.37
CA MET A 502 -8.17 -19.74 24.21
C MET A 502 -7.39 -21.01 23.82
N PRO A 503 -6.10 -21.11 24.19
CA PRO A 503 -5.33 -22.34 24.02
C PRO A 503 -5.99 -23.52 24.72
N LEU A 504 -6.04 -24.68 24.08
CA LEU A 504 -6.61 -25.88 24.69
C LEU A 504 -5.85 -26.27 25.98
N LYS A 505 -4.53 -26.07 26.00
CA LYS A 505 -3.70 -26.34 27.20
C LYS A 505 -4.11 -25.47 28.39
N ALA A 506 -4.51 -24.22 28.15
CA ALA A 506 -4.94 -23.29 29.20
C ALA A 506 -6.30 -23.67 29.82
N MET A 507 -7.09 -24.56 29.21
CA MET A 507 -8.36 -25.02 29.80
C MET A 507 -8.15 -25.70 31.15
N GLY A 508 -7.04 -26.43 31.34
CA GLY A 508 -6.74 -27.10 32.61
C GLY A 508 -6.48 -26.15 33.78
N GLU A 509 -6.18 -24.88 33.49
CA GLU A 509 -5.99 -23.82 34.50
C GLU A 509 -7.29 -23.05 34.80
N THR A 510 -8.36 -23.33 34.06
CA THR A 510 -9.67 -22.71 34.27
C THR A 510 -10.51 -23.48 35.28
N ARG A 511 -11.61 -22.84 35.72
CA ARG A 511 -12.64 -23.47 36.59
C ARG A 511 -13.81 -24.06 35.80
N TRP A 512 -13.63 -24.30 34.50
CA TRP A 512 -14.66 -24.88 33.65
C TRP A 512 -14.60 -26.41 33.73
N VAL A 513 -15.72 -27.02 34.12
CA VAL A 513 -15.86 -28.47 34.23
C VAL A 513 -16.98 -28.96 33.32
N GLU A 514 -16.84 -30.19 32.82
CA GLU A 514 -17.87 -30.83 32.01
C GLU A 514 -19.18 -30.96 32.80
N ALA A 515 -20.28 -30.57 32.16
CA ALA A 515 -21.59 -30.50 32.77
C ALA A 515 -22.59 -31.40 32.03
N HIS A 516 -23.44 -32.08 32.80
CA HIS A 516 -24.60 -32.77 32.23
C HIS A 516 -25.60 -31.75 31.65
N ARG A 517 -26.33 -32.19 30.62
CA ARG A 517 -27.22 -31.35 29.82
C ARG A 517 -28.23 -30.55 30.65
N GLU A 518 -28.76 -31.13 31.72
CA GLU A 518 -29.74 -30.48 32.60
C GLU A 518 -29.15 -29.30 33.38
N ALA A 519 -27.99 -29.52 34.02
CA ALA A 519 -27.28 -28.48 34.76
C ALA A 519 -26.85 -27.34 33.82
N PHE A 520 -26.32 -27.69 32.64
CA PHE A 520 -25.97 -26.72 31.61
C PHE A 520 -27.18 -25.91 31.16
N ALA A 521 -28.31 -26.56 30.86
CA ALA A 521 -29.53 -25.90 30.42
C ALA A 521 -30.08 -24.92 31.46
N ALA A 522 -30.05 -25.29 32.75
CA ALA A 522 -30.47 -24.43 33.84
C ALA A 522 -29.60 -23.17 33.93
N ALA A 523 -28.27 -23.35 33.96
CA ALA A 523 -27.32 -22.23 34.03
C ALA A 523 -27.37 -21.33 32.78
N TRP A 524 -27.53 -21.91 31.59
CA TRP A 524 -27.66 -21.16 30.34
C TRP A 524 -28.93 -20.32 30.29
N ASN A 525 -30.08 -20.91 30.66
CA ASN A 525 -31.36 -20.20 30.67
C ASN A 525 -31.38 -19.09 31.74
N ALA A 526 -30.74 -19.30 32.89
CA ALA A 526 -30.59 -18.26 33.92
C ALA A 526 -29.82 -17.05 33.37
N GLU A 527 -28.69 -17.27 32.70
CA GLU A 527 -27.90 -16.19 32.11
C GLU A 527 -28.61 -15.48 30.94
N VAL A 528 -29.35 -16.23 30.11
CA VAL A 528 -30.20 -15.65 29.07
C VAL A 528 -31.30 -14.76 29.68
N ALA A 529 -31.92 -15.19 30.78
CA ALA A 529 -32.97 -14.43 31.46
C ALA A 529 -32.45 -13.15 32.12
N GLU A 530 -31.21 -13.15 32.60
CA GLU A 530 -30.53 -11.98 33.16
C GLU A 530 -30.01 -11.00 32.09
N THR A 531 -30.04 -11.37 30.81
CA THR A 531 -29.54 -10.52 29.72
C THR A 531 -30.55 -9.40 29.43
N PRO A 532 -30.19 -8.11 29.63
CA PRO A 532 -31.10 -7.01 29.34
C PRO A 532 -31.44 -6.95 27.85
N GLU A 533 -32.62 -6.45 27.49
CA GLU A 533 -33.07 -6.38 26.10
C GLU A 533 -32.15 -5.51 25.22
N PHE A 534 -31.54 -4.47 25.80
CA PHE A 534 -30.64 -3.55 25.13
C PHE A 534 -29.37 -3.29 25.94
N ALA A 535 -28.27 -3.00 25.25
CA ALA A 535 -27.02 -2.50 25.82
C ALA A 535 -26.62 -1.19 25.14
N ASP A 536 -26.22 -0.21 25.96
CA ASP A 536 -25.73 1.09 25.51
C ASP A 536 -24.19 1.11 25.55
N ALA A 537 -23.57 1.66 24.51
CA ALA A 537 -22.12 1.84 24.41
C ALA A 537 -21.79 3.25 23.92
N VAL A 538 -20.68 3.83 24.41
CA VAL A 538 -20.22 5.15 23.96
C VAL A 538 -19.13 4.98 22.91
N LEU A 539 -19.30 5.65 21.78
CA LEU A 539 -18.37 5.68 20.66
C LEU A 539 -17.84 7.10 20.48
N HIS A 540 -16.55 7.23 20.16
CA HIS A 540 -15.96 8.50 19.74
C HIS A 540 -15.58 8.44 18.26
N MET A 541 -16.02 9.42 17.47
CA MET A 541 -15.83 9.43 16.02
C MET A 541 -15.32 10.78 15.51
N VAL A 542 -14.23 10.77 14.73
CA VAL A 542 -13.70 11.98 14.07
C VAL A 542 -14.27 12.09 12.66
N THR A 543 -14.86 13.25 12.34
CA THR A 543 -15.63 13.51 11.12
C THR A 543 -15.18 14.82 10.46
N GLY A 544 -15.49 15.03 9.18
CA GLY A 544 -15.10 16.23 8.43
C GLY A 544 -13.80 16.05 7.63
N LEU A 545 -12.95 17.08 7.56
CA LEU A 545 -11.69 17.04 6.81
C LEU A 545 -10.63 16.20 7.54
N LEU A 546 -10.49 14.93 7.17
CA LEU A 546 -9.56 14.03 7.84
C LEU A 546 -8.11 14.16 7.34
N LEU A 547 -7.91 14.54 6.07
CA LEU A 547 -6.58 14.64 5.46
C LEU A 547 -5.60 15.58 6.21
N PRO A 548 -6.01 16.80 6.64
CA PRO A 548 -5.11 17.70 7.36
C PRO A 548 -4.63 17.18 8.71
N ILE A 549 -5.45 16.37 9.38
CA ILE A 549 -5.12 15.76 10.67
C ILE A 549 -4.72 14.28 10.54
N TRP A 550 -4.45 13.81 9.32
CA TRP A 550 -4.27 12.38 9.05
C TRP A 550 -3.15 11.75 9.88
N LYS A 551 -2.05 12.49 10.08
CA LYS A 551 -0.92 12.07 10.92
C LYS A 551 -1.24 12.05 12.43
N ARG A 552 -2.31 12.71 12.86
CA ARG A 552 -2.75 12.79 14.27
C ARG A 552 -3.71 11.67 14.65
N LEU A 553 -4.41 11.08 13.67
CA LEU A 553 -5.29 9.94 13.90
C LEU A 553 -4.45 8.68 14.23
N PRO A 554 -4.97 7.71 14.98
CA PRO A 554 -4.22 6.48 15.33
C PRO A 554 -3.66 5.76 14.09
N ASN A 555 -2.64 4.92 14.21
CA ASN A 555 -2.16 4.13 13.05
C ASN A 555 -2.73 2.70 13.02
N GLU A 556 -3.25 2.22 14.14
CA GLU A 556 -3.68 0.82 14.33
C GLU A 556 -4.91 0.42 13.48
N SER A 557 -5.81 1.35 13.17
CA SER A 557 -7.05 1.04 12.45
C SER A 557 -7.49 2.18 11.54
N THR A 558 -7.09 2.19 10.27
CA THR A 558 -7.49 3.22 9.27
C THR A 558 -8.97 3.13 8.85
N ARG A 559 -9.78 2.34 9.56
CA ARG A 559 -11.19 2.07 9.29
C ARG A 559 -12.03 3.34 9.34
N VAL A 560 -12.90 3.50 8.36
CA VAL A 560 -13.93 4.54 8.33
C VAL A 560 -15.27 3.87 8.59
N PHE A 561 -16.08 4.49 9.43
CA PHE A 561 -17.41 4.01 9.78
C PHE A 561 -18.46 4.96 9.26
N ARG A 562 -19.61 4.40 8.88
CA ARG A 562 -20.81 5.15 8.56
C ARG A 562 -21.90 4.79 9.56
N LEU A 563 -22.62 5.80 10.03
CA LEU A 563 -23.85 5.59 10.79
C LEU A 563 -24.90 6.61 10.38
N GLN A 564 -26.15 6.29 10.66
CA GLN A 564 -27.27 7.22 10.55
C GLN A 564 -27.84 7.38 11.96
N THR A 565 -27.96 8.62 12.42
CA THR A 565 -28.57 8.93 13.72
C THR A 565 -30.09 8.79 13.64
N ASP A 566 -30.72 8.76 14.80
CA ASP A 566 -32.18 8.68 14.92
C ASP A 566 -32.88 9.88 14.25
N GLU A 567 -32.22 11.04 14.23
CA GLU A 567 -32.67 12.27 13.57
C GLU A 567 -32.46 12.26 12.05
N GLY A 568 -31.93 11.16 11.50
CA GLY A 568 -31.68 11.00 10.07
C GLY A 568 -30.36 11.59 9.56
N GLU A 569 -29.51 12.11 10.45
CA GLU A 569 -28.20 12.64 10.09
C GLU A 569 -27.26 11.49 9.69
N ARG A 570 -26.61 11.63 8.53
CA ARG A 570 -25.65 10.65 8.03
C ARG A 570 -24.25 11.10 8.36
N ILE A 571 -23.56 10.28 9.15
CA ILE A 571 -22.24 10.59 9.69
C ILE A 571 -21.23 9.62 9.12
N ILE A 572 -20.09 10.17 8.71
CA ILE A 572 -18.95 9.41 8.20
C ILE A 572 -17.70 9.91 8.91
N GLY A 573 -16.97 8.98 9.50
CA GLY A 573 -15.80 9.32 10.28
C GLY A 573 -15.04 8.11 10.76
N ARG A 574 -13.98 8.36 11.52
CA ARG A 574 -13.10 7.32 12.05
C ARG A 574 -13.35 7.15 13.53
N LEU A 575 -13.57 5.91 13.99
CA LEU A 575 -13.64 5.62 15.42
C LEU A 575 -12.26 5.81 16.05
N VAL A 576 -12.25 6.45 17.22
CA VAL A 576 -11.05 6.70 18.02
C VAL A 576 -11.29 6.19 19.44
N THR A 577 -10.20 5.81 20.12
CA THR A 577 -10.30 5.36 21.50
C THR A 577 -10.73 6.52 22.42
N PRO A 578 -11.38 6.24 23.56
CA PRO A 578 -11.67 7.26 24.56
C PRO A 578 -10.43 8.07 24.99
N ALA A 579 -9.28 7.39 25.12
CA ALA A 579 -8.01 8.03 25.44
C ALA A 579 -7.56 9.01 24.34
N TRP A 580 -7.67 8.64 23.07
CA TRP A 580 -7.37 9.54 21.96
C TRP A 580 -8.34 10.71 21.91
N ALA A 581 -9.64 10.44 22.10
CA ALA A 581 -10.69 11.46 22.12
C ALA A 581 -10.42 12.52 23.19
N ALA A 582 -10.05 12.10 24.40
CA ALA A 582 -9.66 13.00 25.48
C ALA A 582 -8.44 13.86 25.13
N ASN A 583 -7.43 13.29 24.45
CA ASN A 583 -6.23 14.04 24.05
C ASN A 583 -6.48 15.01 22.87
N ALA A 584 -7.42 14.67 21.98
CA ALA A 584 -7.73 15.48 20.80
C ALA A 584 -8.54 16.75 21.15
N THR A 585 -9.19 16.77 22.30
CA THR A 585 -10.02 17.88 22.80
C THR A 585 -9.27 18.82 23.74
N VAL A 586 -8.04 18.49 24.12
CA VAL A 586 -7.11 19.41 24.79
C VAL A 586 -6.58 20.42 23.77
N THR A 587 -7.43 21.36 23.37
CA THR A 587 -7.06 22.61 22.69
C THR A 587 -6.60 23.64 23.72
N GLY A 588 -5.65 23.25 24.56
CA GLY A 588 -4.98 24.10 25.51
C GLY A 588 -3.50 23.81 25.44
N VAL A 589 -2.71 24.80 25.03
CA VAL A 589 -1.25 24.81 25.13
C VAL A 589 -0.91 24.30 26.53
N ALA A 590 -0.33 23.11 26.63
CA ALA A 590 0.30 22.68 27.87
C ALA A 590 1.55 23.56 28.02
N SER A 591 1.39 24.72 28.64
CA SER A 591 2.52 25.58 29.02
C SER A 591 3.24 24.90 30.18
N LEU A 592 3.99 23.83 29.88
CA LEU A 592 5.02 23.36 30.78
C LEU A 592 6.04 24.49 30.88
N SER A 593 6.34 24.95 32.09
CA SER A 593 7.50 25.81 32.27
C SER A 593 8.76 25.06 31.82
N PRO A 594 9.83 25.74 31.39
CA PRO A 594 11.08 25.09 31.00
C PRO A 594 11.61 24.09 32.04
N GLU A 595 11.40 24.36 33.34
CA GLU A 595 11.74 23.45 34.44
C GLU A 595 10.87 22.19 34.44
N GLN A 596 9.56 22.33 34.23
CA GLN A 596 8.62 21.22 34.15
C GLN A 596 8.85 20.37 32.89
N ALA A 597 9.17 21.02 31.77
CA ALA A 597 9.53 20.36 30.52
C ALA A 597 10.83 19.55 30.67
N LEU A 598 11.85 20.12 31.33
CA LEU A 598 13.09 19.43 31.62
C LEU A 598 12.86 18.23 32.55
N ALA A 599 12.09 18.41 33.63
CA ALA A 599 11.76 17.34 34.56
C ALA A 599 10.99 16.19 33.87
N ALA A 600 10.02 16.51 33.01
CA ALA A 600 9.24 15.53 32.26
C ALA A 600 10.08 14.77 31.22
N LEU A 601 11.03 15.45 30.56
CA LEU A 601 11.99 14.82 29.66
C LEU A 601 13.01 13.96 30.41
N ILE A 602 13.41 14.34 31.63
CA ILE A 602 14.28 13.52 32.48
C ILE A 602 13.54 12.28 32.99
N ASP A 603 12.25 12.36 33.32
CA ASP A 603 11.45 11.19 33.73
C ASP A 603 11.39 10.12 32.63
N GLY A 604 11.46 10.54 31.36
CA GLY A 604 11.67 9.66 30.21
C GLY A 604 10.41 9.00 29.64
N ARG A 605 9.25 9.27 30.25
CA ARG A 605 7.93 8.90 29.74
C ARG A 605 7.34 9.94 28.79
N THR A 606 7.94 11.12 28.71
CA THR A 606 7.38 12.27 27.98
C THR A 606 8.16 12.59 26.71
N ILE A 607 7.42 12.92 25.65
CA ILE A 607 7.88 13.46 24.38
C ILE A 607 7.22 14.83 24.20
N LEU A 608 8.02 15.86 23.90
CA LEU A 608 7.51 17.21 23.62
C LEU A 608 7.62 17.47 22.12
N ASP A 609 6.48 17.70 21.48
CA ASP A 609 6.43 18.18 20.10
C ASP A 609 6.41 19.71 20.12
N LEU A 610 7.37 20.32 19.44
CA LEU A 610 7.56 21.76 19.36
C LEU A 610 7.13 22.28 17.98
N ALA A 611 6.98 23.60 17.88
CA ALA A 611 6.73 24.27 16.62
C ALA A 611 7.79 23.93 15.53
N GLU A 612 7.40 24.09 14.27
CA GLU A 612 8.22 23.76 13.08
C GLU A 612 8.59 22.27 12.96
N GLY A 613 7.84 21.38 13.61
CA GLY A 613 8.00 19.93 13.49
C GLY A 613 9.20 19.36 14.26
N LEU A 614 9.73 20.12 15.21
CA LEU A 614 10.79 19.71 16.12
C LEU A 614 10.22 18.82 17.25
N GLN A 615 11.01 17.88 17.74
CA GLN A 615 10.60 16.99 18.83
C GLN A 615 11.74 16.76 19.82
N LEU A 616 11.46 16.95 21.11
CA LEU A 616 12.34 16.64 22.24
C LEU A 616 11.91 15.34 22.92
N ARG A 617 12.87 14.47 23.19
CA ARG A 617 12.63 13.22 23.93
C ARG A 617 13.86 12.72 24.65
N ARG A 618 13.68 11.84 25.64
CA ARG A 618 14.78 11.09 26.27
C ARG A 618 15.18 9.90 25.39
N SER A 619 16.43 9.89 24.95
CA SER A 619 17.03 8.83 24.13
C SER A 619 18.22 8.21 24.83
N ARG A 620 18.39 6.89 24.70
CA ARG A 620 19.60 6.20 25.16
C ARG A 620 20.64 6.21 24.04
N VAL A 621 21.82 6.74 24.32
CA VAL A 621 22.93 6.89 23.36
C VAL A 621 24.22 6.47 24.05
N MET A 622 24.92 5.48 23.49
CA MET A 622 26.19 4.96 24.03
C MET A 622 26.12 4.64 25.53
N GLY A 623 25.03 4.00 25.96
CA GLY A 623 24.82 3.60 27.35
C GLY A 623 24.24 4.68 28.28
N ALA A 624 24.31 5.96 27.91
CA ALA A 624 23.83 7.09 28.71
C ALA A 624 22.46 7.61 28.24
N TRP A 625 21.66 8.17 29.16
CA TRP A 625 20.41 8.85 28.85
C TRP A 625 20.68 10.31 28.48
N ARG A 626 20.15 10.76 27.35
CA ARG A 626 20.31 12.13 26.85
C ARG A 626 18.97 12.67 26.37
N ILE A 627 18.82 14.00 26.38
CA ILE A 627 17.66 14.67 25.80
C ILE A 627 18.01 15.02 24.35
N GLU A 628 17.33 14.38 23.41
CA GLU A 628 17.58 14.52 21.98
C GLU A 628 16.54 15.43 21.34
N LEU A 629 17.01 16.36 20.52
CA LEU A 629 16.18 17.15 19.61
C LEU A 629 16.21 16.52 18.21
N SER A 630 15.04 16.25 17.65
CA SER A 630 14.85 15.69 16.31
C SER A 630 13.91 16.55 15.45
N GLY A 631 13.90 16.31 14.13
CA GLY A 631 13.06 17.08 13.19
C GLY A 631 13.71 18.35 12.62
N PHE A 632 14.93 18.68 13.04
CA PHE A 632 15.63 19.89 12.57
C PHE A 632 16.14 19.75 11.12
N THR A 633 16.19 20.88 10.42
CA THR A 633 16.74 21.00 9.05
C THR A 633 18.19 21.50 9.08
N ASP A 634 18.87 21.42 7.93
CA ASP A 634 20.24 21.91 7.76
C ASP A 634 20.39 23.39 8.17
N MET A 635 19.41 24.23 7.81
CA MET A 635 19.37 25.65 8.13
C MET A 635 19.14 25.94 9.63
N MET A 636 18.53 25.01 10.38
CA MET A 636 18.28 25.16 11.82
C MET A 636 19.52 24.81 12.66
N ARG A 637 20.43 23.98 12.14
CA ARG A 637 21.59 23.46 12.87
C ARG A 637 22.46 24.55 13.47
N GLU A 638 22.86 25.55 12.68
CA GLU A 638 23.75 26.63 13.15
C GLU A 638 23.10 27.41 14.30
N ARG A 639 21.80 27.70 14.17
CA ARG A 639 21.01 28.42 15.18
C ARG A 639 20.84 27.60 16.47
N LEU A 640 20.50 26.31 16.35
CA LEU A 640 20.37 25.41 17.49
C LEU A 640 21.70 25.21 18.22
N THR A 641 22.82 25.20 17.47
CA THR A 641 24.17 25.17 18.06
C THR A 641 24.46 26.47 18.81
N ALA A 642 24.09 27.63 18.26
CA ALA A 642 24.21 28.92 18.94
C ALA A 642 23.34 29.04 20.21
N TYR A 643 22.21 28.32 20.28
CA TYR A 643 21.40 28.23 21.50
C TYR A 643 22.04 27.37 22.59
N GLY A 644 23.05 26.56 22.25
CA GLY A 644 23.83 25.73 23.18
C GLY A 644 23.58 24.23 23.05
N LEU A 645 22.88 23.77 22.00
CA LEU A 645 22.78 22.34 21.70
C LEU A 645 24.12 21.86 21.12
N PHE A 646 24.58 20.71 21.58
CA PHE A 646 25.74 20.04 20.99
C PHE A 646 25.27 18.92 20.07
N HIS A 647 26.13 18.53 19.13
CA HIS A 647 25.80 17.51 18.13
C HIS A 647 26.90 16.47 18.03
N GLU A 648 26.49 15.23 17.74
CA GLU A 648 27.39 14.10 17.49
C GLU A 648 26.93 13.35 16.24
N ILE A 649 27.86 12.71 15.54
CA ILE A 649 27.56 11.82 14.41
C ILE A 649 27.49 10.39 14.96
N ILE A 650 26.30 9.81 14.99
CA ILE A 650 26.06 8.45 15.50
C ILE A 650 25.36 7.64 14.41
N SER A 651 25.92 6.49 14.04
CA SER A 651 25.41 5.66 12.94
C SER A 651 25.22 6.46 11.63
N TRP A 652 26.22 7.27 11.28
CA TRP A 652 26.23 8.11 10.07
C TRP A 652 25.14 9.20 10.00
N LYS A 653 24.48 9.51 11.13
CA LYS A 653 23.46 10.55 11.25
C LYS A 653 23.87 11.59 12.30
N LEU A 654 23.76 12.87 11.95
CA LEU A 654 23.93 13.98 12.87
C LEU A 654 22.74 14.02 13.86
N ARG A 655 23.02 13.97 15.15
CA ARG A 655 22.01 14.03 16.23
C ARG A 655 22.35 15.20 17.16
N MET A 656 21.34 15.97 17.56
CA MET A 656 21.52 17.13 18.44
C MET A 656 20.92 16.85 19.83
N PHE A 657 21.59 17.34 20.86
CA PHE A 657 21.25 17.08 22.25
C PHE A 657 21.25 18.37 23.07
N VAL A 658 20.35 18.42 24.04
CA VAL A 658 20.36 19.43 25.11
C VAL A 658 21.38 19.00 26.16
N PRO A 659 22.30 19.89 26.63
CA PRO A 659 23.18 19.61 27.76
C PRO A 659 22.38 19.15 28.99
N ILE A 660 22.93 18.21 29.75
CA ILE A 660 22.34 17.72 31.00
C ILE A 660 23.06 18.28 32.24
N ASP A 661 24.00 19.21 32.04
CA ASP A 661 24.70 19.93 33.09
C ASP A 661 23.88 21.15 33.55
N ALA A 662 24.46 22.00 34.40
CA ALA A 662 23.80 23.20 34.92
C ALA A 662 23.31 24.18 33.82
N ASN A 663 23.80 24.05 32.58
CA ASN A 663 23.40 24.89 31.45
C ASN A 663 22.19 24.34 30.68
N GLY A 664 21.79 23.08 30.92
CA GLY A 664 20.72 22.41 30.18
C GLY A 664 19.37 23.13 30.23
N LEU A 665 19.02 23.70 31.39
CA LEU A 665 17.77 24.46 31.57
C LEU A 665 17.79 25.75 30.75
N ALA A 666 18.87 26.52 30.78
CA ALA A 666 19.01 27.76 30.01
C ALA A 666 19.02 27.53 28.49
N VAL A 667 19.58 26.39 28.04
CA VAL A 667 19.51 25.98 26.63
C VAL A 667 18.08 25.62 26.25
N LEU A 668 17.38 24.85 27.10
CA LEU A 668 16.00 24.48 26.87
C LEU A 668 15.06 25.69 26.84
N GLU A 669 15.25 26.66 27.74
CA GLU A 669 14.51 27.94 27.75
C GLU A 669 14.59 28.66 26.39
N ARG A 670 15.79 28.81 25.83
CA ARG A 670 15.99 29.47 24.52
C ARG A 670 15.34 28.70 23.38
N VAL A 671 15.35 27.36 23.44
CA VAL A 671 14.67 26.52 22.46
C VAL A 671 13.16 26.69 22.56
N LEU A 672 12.59 26.65 23.76
CA LEU A 672 11.16 26.74 23.99
C LEU A 672 10.59 28.16 23.73
N ASP A 673 11.39 29.20 23.98
CA ASP A 673 11.03 30.58 23.66
C ASP A 673 10.87 30.78 22.14
N ARG A 674 11.75 30.15 21.35
CA ARG A 674 11.69 30.21 19.88
C ARG A 674 10.73 29.19 19.27
N PHE A 675 10.66 28.00 19.84
CA PHE A 675 9.88 26.87 19.36
C PHE A 675 8.96 26.39 20.49
N PRO A 676 7.80 27.04 20.67
CA PRO A 676 6.89 26.71 21.76
C PRO A 676 6.38 25.27 21.67
N ILE A 677 6.04 24.70 22.82
CA ILE A 677 5.47 23.35 22.92
C ILE A 677 4.08 23.35 22.27
N GLU A 678 3.91 22.55 21.23
CA GLU A 678 2.61 22.34 20.58
C GLU A 678 1.85 21.15 21.20
N ARG A 679 2.57 20.13 21.67
CA ARG A 679 1.97 18.92 22.24
C ARG A 679 2.92 18.21 23.22
N VAL A 680 2.33 17.64 24.27
CA VAL A 680 2.99 16.72 25.20
C VAL A 680 2.42 15.32 24.94
N SER A 681 3.27 14.37 24.61
CA SER A 681 2.89 12.98 24.31
C SER A 681 3.59 12.03 25.28
N GLU A 682 2.91 10.97 25.71
CA GLU A 682 3.56 9.90 26.48
C GLU A 682 4.15 8.82 25.56
N ARG A 683 5.24 8.21 26.00
CA ARG A 683 5.84 7.04 25.36
C ARG A 683 5.10 5.80 25.81
N GLU A 684 4.45 5.09 24.88
CA GLU A 684 3.87 3.78 25.14
C GLU A 684 4.95 2.82 25.68
N ALA A 685 4.64 2.12 26.77
CA ALA A 685 5.48 1.05 27.28
C ALA A 685 5.55 -0.05 26.22
N ALA A 686 6.78 -0.42 25.84
CA ALA A 686 7.07 -1.47 24.85
C ALA A 686 6.63 -2.85 25.33
#